data_AF-A0A0N0NIH5-F1
#
_entry.id   AF-A0A0N0NIH5-F1
#
_cell.length_a   1.000
_cell.length_b   1.000
_cell.length_c   1.000
_cell.angle_alpha   90.00
_cell.angle_beta   90.00
_cell.angle_gamma   90.00
#
_symmetry.space_group_name_H-M   'P 1'
#
loop_
_entity.id
_entity.type
_entity.pdbx_description
1 polymer ?
#
loop_
_entity_poly.entity_id
_entity_poly.type
_entity_poly.pdbx_seq_one_letter_code
_entity_poly.pdbx_strand_id
1 'polypeptide(L)'
;MDSEGVHNWLSNTASPHAGPGGPDTHSPSSTALSEEWVTVIDISSTSQGCYLGFDRNNRLIDLRARYQYPAHPAPPSPVPASSVSSPTMNALIDDAALLDDDDDDVSFDEETGEPTRGRENGANGENGFDDSSEEEEDDDEEEAQRIRKDFIVDEDEDDAEEARRKRRREKRKRPREDREEDDLDEEDLELIGIKPQREESQSKFKRLKRGPRRDEDGARGGVDDIFADELEEQEERRPRGLNDEFDDFIEDDVFSDEEGQREREDLEVARPSRRTGLDLPVDISDLNIDGAALEDFKAAFGDGTEYDFALEQEDIWEQKQAEQDRHLILDDVFEPQQLKEKLLTEEDNLIRFTDVPERFQLARKPYAGLELTEDEFKEEAQWISQFLLPSQQNRLSPRLYEPFTRSVLQALEFMINEQYEVPFIANNRKDYFIHVETHGSGQKEEAVQLLRPKELWSIFELDLKFRALIERRRGLQKTYDELKSTNIAPDDLFETMVPKAVTLEELSDLYDYLYFQYSSQIKDLALTSNGDANGVVLSQKKANTKSIYETIRQSRAQGMVRGYGMKGDDFAKNVAREGVTTYADDPSDSPANLADTLIDETFADGNAVLRAGRNLFVEEIVTNPRFRKYLRAQIYSKGVFDCYRTDRGLRKIDESHPYYEFKYLRNQTFASFIGSPSLFLRMLKAEEEGMIEVKVRINNADSLKRDLAAHMKTDNYSDVADAWNKEREKVVAQAFDKTMHILGRIVKETFKSDCEDRLAEECREEFDARLDQAPYQPEDMHKGTTPRCMALSIGRGIPGKDPVHWVVVGDDGRASEYGTFVELAPADSERAIPEGKDVAALIDVIQARDVEVLGVSGFTPETRKLVSYLNTMVEAHKLQHGGANNTDDDRERRYPDRRLEVIIVNDEVARLYHTSQRARNDHPAWNPLTHYCFALARYLQDPMKEYASLGNDIISLNFHRSQSLLPEEKLMQKLEMALVDKVNLVGVDVNEAAADPQIANLLPYVCGLGPRKAQHVLRVVSVAGGFVNTREGLLVNDKGTAMTLKVWNNAASTLNISFDESVDDSEFLDSTRIHPEDYDIARKMAADALELDEEDIEAERQKNGSGAIMKLLVKGNQQDRVNDLVLEEYAIQLERNLNAKKRSTLETIRAELIEPFEELRREYEMKLREEDIFTMFTGETSDSSKSA
;
A
#
# COMPACT_ATOMS: atom_id res chain seq x y z
N MET A 1 -50.95 15.05 -36.01
CA MET A 1 -50.24 16.30 -36.32
C MET A 1 -48.78 16.19 -35.88
N ASP A 2 -47.82 15.65 -36.65
CA ASP A 2 -47.83 14.67 -37.78
C ASP A 2 -46.37 14.47 -38.27
N SER A 3 -45.93 13.37 -38.91
CA SER A 3 -46.56 12.05 -39.17
C SER A 3 -45.53 11.04 -39.76
N GLU A 4 -45.53 9.79 -39.29
CA GLU A 4 -45.11 8.55 -40.02
C GLU A 4 -43.60 8.41 -40.40
N GLY A 5 -43.01 7.23 -40.66
CA GLY A 5 -43.41 5.80 -40.64
C GLY A 5 -42.12 4.92 -40.66
N VAL A 6 -42.05 3.62 -41.00
CA VAL A 6 -42.92 2.66 -41.69
C VAL A 6 -42.51 1.20 -41.32
N HIS A 7 -43.44 0.39 -40.81
CA HIS A 7 -43.86 -0.97 -41.28
C HIS A 7 -42.89 -1.96 -42.02
N ASN A 8 -43.01 -3.31 -41.98
CA ASN A 8 -43.90 -4.28 -41.29
C ASN A 8 -43.40 -5.76 -41.52
N TRP A 9 -44.27 -6.76 -41.22
CA TRP A 9 -44.29 -8.21 -41.56
C TRP A 9 -43.83 -9.17 -40.41
N LEU A 10 -44.72 -9.73 -39.56
CA LEU A 10 -45.83 -10.71 -39.76
C LEU A 10 -45.35 -12.19 -39.85
N SER A 11 -45.46 -13.01 -38.79
CA SER A 11 -46.63 -13.86 -38.39
C SER A 11 -46.56 -15.31 -38.97
N ASN A 12 -47.21 -16.38 -38.47
CA ASN A 12 -48.18 -16.53 -37.37
C ASN A 12 -48.33 -18.01 -36.86
N THR A 13 -48.91 -18.19 -35.66
CA THR A 13 -49.75 -19.34 -35.18
C THR A 13 -49.29 -20.82 -35.12
N ALA A 14 -49.43 -21.37 -33.90
CA ALA A 14 -50.21 -22.59 -33.52
C ALA A 14 -49.57 -24.00 -33.33
N SER A 15 -49.83 -24.55 -32.13
CA SER A 15 -49.72 -25.95 -31.65
C SER A 15 -50.99 -26.78 -32.07
N PRO A 16 -51.32 -28.03 -31.58
CA PRO A 16 -50.76 -28.82 -30.45
C PRO A 16 -50.72 -30.39 -30.56
N HIS A 17 -50.26 -31.02 -29.45
CA HIS A 17 -50.71 -32.30 -28.84
C HIS A 17 -50.16 -33.70 -29.24
N ALA A 18 -50.14 -34.54 -28.19
CA ALA A 18 -50.15 -36.02 -28.10
C ALA A 18 -48.83 -36.83 -28.19
N GLY A 19 -48.61 -37.69 -27.18
CA GLY A 19 -47.66 -38.84 -27.17
C GLY A 19 -48.41 -40.17 -27.43
N PRO A 20 -48.15 -41.31 -26.73
CA PRO A 20 -47.12 -41.60 -25.71
C PRO A 20 -46.36 -42.96 -25.94
N GLY A 21 -45.45 -43.35 -25.03
CA GLY A 21 -45.07 -44.77 -24.82
C GLY A 21 -43.56 -45.09 -24.67
N GLY A 22 -43.24 -46.09 -23.85
CA GLY A 22 -41.98 -46.85 -23.84
C GLY A 22 -42.27 -48.36 -24.09
N PRO A 23 -41.44 -49.34 -23.65
CA PRO A 23 -40.18 -49.25 -22.89
C PRO A 23 -39.05 -50.16 -23.49
N ASP A 24 -38.12 -50.61 -22.62
CA ASP A 24 -37.32 -51.86 -22.70
C ASP A 24 -36.03 -52.02 -23.55
N THR A 25 -34.90 -52.03 -22.80
CA THR A 25 -33.81 -53.05 -22.80
C THR A 25 -32.58 -52.99 -23.74
N HIS A 26 -31.50 -53.59 -23.22
CA HIS A 26 -30.25 -54.09 -23.85
C HIS A 26 -29.08 -53.14 -24.17
N SER A 27 -28.18 -53.04 -23.17
CA SER A 27 -26.71 -52.95 -23.29
C SER A 27 -26.12 -54.21 -24.00
N PRO A 28 -24.85 -54.24 -24.52
CA PRO A 28 -23.63 -53.72 -23.87
C PRO A 28 -22.46 -53.16 -24.75
N SER A 29 -21.44 -52.63 -24.06
CA SER A 29 -19.99 -52.58 -24.42
C SER A 29 -19.50 -51.76 -25.64
N SER A 30 -18.23 -51.29 -25.71
CA SER A 30 -17.29 -50.79 -24.69
C SER A 30 -15.99 -50.22 -25.34
N THR A 31 -15.71 -48.93 -25.19
CA THR A 31 -14.38 -48.27 -25.29
C THR A 31 -14.60 -46.82 -24.80
N ALA A 32 -14.10 -46.36 -23.65
CA ALA A 32 -12.69 -46.18 -23.27
C ALA A 32 -12.01 -45.02 -24.04
N LEU A 33 -12.14 -43.82 -23.46
CA LEU A 33 -11.27 -42.67 -23.70
C LEU A 33 -10.35 -42.51 -22.47
N SER A 34 -9.16 -41.97 -22.68
CA SER A 34 -8.13 -41.81 -21.64
C SER A 34 -8.24 -40.45 -20.94
N GLU A 35 -8.27 -40.46 -19.62
CA GLU A 35 -8.15 -39.27 -18.78
C GLU A 35 -6.67 -38.94 -18.54
N GLU A 36 -6.26 -37.69 -18.79
CA GLU A 36 -4.92 -37.20 -18.45
C GLU A 36 -4.93 -36.65 -17.01
N TRP A 37 -3.94 -37.08 -16.20
CA TRP A 37 -3.87 -36.73 -14.78
C TRP A 37 -3.02 -35.49 -14.55
N VAL A 38 -3.65 -34.37 -14.18
CA VAL A 38 -2.96 -33.23 -13.57
C VAL A 38 -2.73 -33.55 -12.09
N THR A 39 -1.48 -33.43 -11.62
CA THR A 39 -1.11 -33.75 -10.24
C THR A 39 -1.61 -32.71 -9.25
N VAL A 40 -2.76 -33.00 -8.61
CA VAL A 40 -3.16 -32.37 -7.35
C VAL A 40 -2.15 -32.75 -6.26
N ILE A 41 -1.70 -31.78 -5.46
CA ILE A 41 -0.91 -32.04 -4.25
C ILE A 41 -1.86 -32.51 -3.15
N ASP A 42 -2.06 -33.82 -3.08
CA ASP A 42 -2.87 -34.47 -2.04
C ASP A 42 -2.11 -34.54 -0.71
N ILE A 43 -2.57 -33.80 0.31
CA ILE A 43 -2.06 -33.89 1.69
C ILE A 43 -2.98 -34.84 2.48
N SER A 44 -2.93 -36.12 2.14
CA SER A 44 -3.84 -37.13 2.71
C SER A 44 -3.42 -37.67 4.08
N SER A 45 -4.17 -37.22 5.09
CA SER A 45 -4.50 -37.96 6.31
C SER A 45 -3.40 -38.48 7.25
N THR A 46 -3.35 -37.87 8.45
CA THR A 46 -3.32 -38.67 9.70
C THR A 46 -4.65 -38.46 10.41
N SER A 47 -5.43 -39.52 10.56
CA SER A 47 -6.79 -39.48 11.11
C SER A 47 -6.80 -39.41 12.64
N GLN A 48 -7.24 -38.28 13.19
CA GLN A 48 -7.62 -38.22 14.61
C GLN A 48 -8.99 -38.89 14.80
N GLY A 49 -8.99 -40.13 15.30
CA GLY A 49 -10.20 -40.88 15.58
C GLY A 49 -10.98 -40.34 16.78
N CYS A 50 -12.31 -40.51 16.77
CA CYS A 50 -13.19 -40.09 17.85
C CYS A 50 -12.90 -40.86 19.16
N TYR A 51 -12.47 -40.16 20.21
CA TYR A 51 -12.21 -40.74 21.53
C TYR A 51 -13.49 -40.93 22.35
N LEU A 52 -14.23 -42.00 22.06
CA LEU A 52 -15.28 -42.52 22.93
C LEU A 52 -14.80 -43.82 23.60
N GLY A 53 -14.58 -43.76 24.91
CA GLY A 53 -14.08 -44.89 25.70
C GLY A 53 -15.20 -45.74 26.27
N PHE A 54 -15.02 -47.07 26.28
CA PHE A 54 -15.84 -47.99 27.07
C PHE A 54 -15.08 -48.40 28.34
N ASP A 55 -15.76 -48.39 29.50
CA ASP A 55 -15.20 -48.89 30.75
C ASP A 55 -15.18 -50.44 30.81
N ARG A 56 -14.60 -51.02 31.87
CA ARG A 56 -14.56 -52.49 32.05
C ARG A 56 -15.94 -53.14 32.25
N ASN A 57 -17.01 -52.36 32.41
CA ASN A 57 -18.40 -52.79 32.47
C ASN A 57 -19.19 -52.43 31.20
N ASN A 58 -18.49 -52.02 30.13
CA ASN A 58 -19.02 -51.69 28.82
C ASN A 58 -20.03 -50.54 28.80
N ARG A 59 -19.78 -49.47 29.58
CA ARG A 59 -20.46 -48.16 29.47
C ARG A 59 -19.59 -47.13 28.75
N LEU A 60 -20.22 -46.33 27.88
CA LEU A 60 -19.61 -45.27 27.09
C LEU A 60 -19.31 -44.03 27.97
N ILE A 61 -18.14 -43.43 27.82
CA ILE A 61 -17.69 -42.24 28.59
C ILE A 61 -16.93 -41.28 27.66
N ASP A 62 -17.23 -39.98 27.77
CA ASP A 62 -16.49 -38.86 27.16
C ASP A 62 -15.35 -38.40 28.10
N LEU A 63 -14.21 -38.01 27.54
CA LEU A 63 -12.97 -37.70 28.24
C LEU A 63 -12.61 -36.19 28.27
N ARG A 64 -13.45 -35.30 27.73
CA ARG A 64 -13.21 -33.85 27.76
C ARG A 64 -13.50 -33.19 29.12
N ALA A 65 -12.65 -33.42 30.14
CA ALA A 65 -12.65 -32.59 31.35
C ALA A 65 -11.30 -32.55 32.10
N ARG A 66 -10.89 -31.35 32.50
CA ARG A 66 -9.80 -30.99 33.44
C ARG A 66 -8.35 -31.17 32.95
N TYR A 67 -7.70 -30.05 32.65
CA TYR A 67 -6.31 -29.82 33.05
C TYR A 67 -6.17 -28.40 33.64
N GLN A 68 -5.57 -28.32 34.82
CA GLN A 68 -4.93 -27.11 35.37
C GLN A 68 -3.44 -27.42 35.53
N TYR A 69 -2.63 -26.36 35.67
CA TYR A 69 -1.16 -26.36 35.67
C TYR A 69 -0.45 -27.55 36.37
N PRO A 70 0.58 -28.14 35.75
CA PRO A 70 1.57 -28.98 36.43
C PRO A 70 2.72 -28.15 37.02
N ALA A 71 3.32 -28.62 38.12
CA ALA A 71 4.50 -28.03 38.78
C ALA A 71 5.76 -28.89 38.59
N HIS A 72 6.93 -28.34 38.90
CA HIS A 72 8.25 -29.00 38.74
C HIS A 72 8.39 -30.32 39.53
N PRO A 73 9.07 -31.34 38.96
CA PRO A 73 9.49 -32.53 39.70
C PRO A 73 10.90 -32.40 40.31
N ALA A 74 11.11 -33.02 41.48
CA ALA A 74 12.40 -33.18 42.16
C ALA A 74 12.91 -34.65 42.06
N PRO A 75 14.20 -34.95 42.34
CA PRO A 75 14.87 -36.13 41.77
C PRO A 75 14.84 -37.41 42.64
N PRO A 76 15.03 -38.60 42.02
CA PRO A 76 15.15 -39.89 42.70
C PRO A 76 16.62 -40.30 43.02
N SER A 77 16.81 -41.21 43.98
CA SER A 77 18.09 -41.84 44.35
C SER A 77 17.83 -43.08 45.25
N PRO A 78 18.82 -43.95 45.60
CA PRO A 78 20.03 -44.40 44.89
C PRO A 78 20.26 -45.94 44.96
N VAL A 79 21.47 -46.41 44.58
CA VAL A 79 22.16 -47.70 44.92
C VAL A 79 21.57 -49.05 44.43
N PRO A 80 22.37 -50.16 44.33
CA PRO A 80 23.76 -50.38 44.76
C PRO A 80 24.77 -50.75 43.64
N ALA A 81 26.06 -50.94 44.00
CA ALA A 81 27.19 -51.00 43.07
C ALA A 81 28.27 -52.05 43.43
N SER A 82 29.02 -52.52 42.42
CA SER A 82 30.39 -53.09 42.46
C SER A 82 30.85 -53.39 41.00
N SER A 83 32.12 -53.36 40.59
CA SER A 83 33.40 -53.20 41.31
C SER A 83 34.53 -52.60 40.45
N VAL A 84 35.32 -51.69 41.05
CA VAL A 84 36.81 -51.57 40.95
C VAL A 84 37.47 -51.60 39.55
N SER A 85 37.88 -50.44 39.02
CA SER A 85 39.29 -49.96 39.07
C SER A 85 39.52 -48.65 38.29
N SER A 86 40.52 -47.87 38.69
CA SER A 86 41.10 -46.72 37.96
C SER A 86 42.63 -46.91 37.98
N PRO A 87 43.46 -46.30 37.10
CA PRO A 87 43.57 -44.84 36.98
C PRO A 87 44.00 -44.29 35.58
N THR A 88 44.45 -43.03 35.60
CA THR A 88 45.24 -42.26 34.60
C THR A 88 44.55 -41.73 33.33
N MET A 89 44.61 -40.41 33.18
CA MET A 89 44.46 -39.69 31.90
C MET A 89 45.72 -39.87 31.06
N ASN A 90 45.57 -40.18 29.76
CA ASN A 90 46.28 -39.54 28.64
C ASN A 90 45.91 -40.19 27.29
N ALA A 91 46.20 -39.43 26.22
CA ALA A 91 46.18 -39.80 24.80
C ALA A 91 44.81 -39.88 24.07
N LEU A 92 44.91 -39.72 22.75
CA LEU A 92 43.88 -39.93 21.71
C LEU A 92 42.74 -38.88 21.68
N ILE A 93 43.15 -37.63 21.43
CA ILE A 93 42.61 -36.93 20.25
C ILE A 93 43.20 -37.66 19.04
N ASP A 94 42.37 -38.04 18.07
CA ASP A 94 42.78 -38.51 16.74
C ASP A 94 41.66 -38.17 15.75
N ASP A 95 42.02 -37.71 14.55
CA ASP A 95 41.09 -37.13 13.57
C ASP A 95 40.46 -38.15 12.62
N ALA A 96 39.29 -37.80 12.07
CA ALA A 96 38.61 -38.55 11.01
C ALA A 96 37.79 -37.64 10.08
N ALA A 97 38.36 -36.51 9.65
CA ALA A 97 37.84 -35.73 8.53
C ALA A 97 38.53 -36.19 7.23
N LEU A 98 37.79 -36.88 6.35
CA LEU A 98 38.29 -37.33 5.06
C LEU A 98 37.90 -36.36 3.95
N LEU A 99 38.94 -35.77 3.34
CA LEU A 99 39.11 -35.48 1.92
C LEU A 99 37.91 -34.89 1.15
N ASP A 100 38.08 -33.63 0.74
CA ASP A 100 37.62 -33.12 -0.56
C ASP A 100 38.91 -32.67 -1.27
N ASP A 101 39.30 -33.34 -2.35
CA ASP A 101 40.59 -33.15 -3.02
C ASP A 101 40.42 -32.25 -4.27
N ASP A 102 40.94 -31.02 -4.23
CA ASP A 102 41.19 -30.18 -5.40
C ASP A 102 42.71 -30.16 -5.67
N ASP A 103 43.14 -30.78 -6.79
CA ASP A 103 44.54 -30.83 -7.21
C ASP A 103 45.03 -29.48 -7.79
N ASP A 104 45.94 -28.79 -7.09
CA ASP A 104 46.71 -27.65 -7.60
C ASP A 104 48.22 -27.97 -7.48
N ASP A 105 48.83 -28.45 -8.57
CA ASP A 105 50.23 -28.91 -8.64
C ASP A 105 51.24 -27.77 -8.35
N VAL A 106 52.03 -27.89 -7.28
CA VAL A 106 53.20 -27.03 -6.99
C VAL A 106 54.48 -27.86 -6.91
N SER A 107 55.39 -27.65 -7.86
CA SER A 107 56.65 -28.41 -7.95
C SER A 107 57.64 -28.03 -6.84
N PHE A 108 58.10 -29.02 -6.10
CA PHE A 108 59.18 -28.91 -5.11
C PHE A 108 60.57 -29.07 -5.74
N ASP A 109 61.59 -28.49 -5.10
CA ASP A 109 63.00 -28.76 -5.39
C ASP A 109 63.51 -29.91 -4.50
N GLU A 110 64.26 -30.85 -5.09
CA GLU A 110 64.45 -32.20 -4.54
C GLU A 110 65.65 -32.31 -3.57
N GLU A 111 66.42 -31.24 -3.35
CA GLU A 111 67.62 -31.25 -2.48
C GLU A 111 67.47 -30.46 -1.15
N THR A 112 66.44 -29.61 -0.98
CA THR A 112 66.29 -28.76 0.24
C THR A 112 64.92 -28.75 0.91
N GLY A 113 63.82 -29.02 0.20
CA GLY A 113 62.53 -29.31 0.83
C GLY A 113 61.74 -28.12 1.43
N GLU A 114 61.90 -26.90 0.92
CA GLU A 114 61.02 -25.75 1.24
C GLU A 114 60.34 -25.17 -0.02
N PRO A 115 59.10 -24.64 0.08
CA PRO A 115 58.32 -24.18 -1.07
C PRO A 115 58.74 -22.78 -1.57
N THR A 116 59.13 -22.68 -2.85
CA THR A 116 59.58 -21.43 -3.47
C THR A 116 58.43 -20.48 -3.83
N ARG A 117 58.38 -19.29 -3.23
CA ARG A 117 57.44 -18.21 -3.61
C ARG A 117 58.01 -17.33 -4.74
N GLY A 118 57.88 -17.79 -5.98
CA GLY A 118 58.19 -16.97 -7.16
C GLY A 118 57.19 -15.81 -7.34
N ARG A 119 57.68 -14.56 -7.38
CA ARG A 119 56.86 -13.38 -7.65
C ARG A 119 57.64 -12.34 -8.47
N GLU A 120 57.58 -12.44 -9.79
CA GLU A 120 58.13 -11.42 -10.70
C GLU A 120 57.03 -10.73 -11.51
N ASN A 121 57.09 -9.40 -11.53
CA ASN A 121 56.47 -8.61 -12.59
C ASN A 121 57.44 -8.57 -13.77
N GLY A 122 56.98 -8.93 -14.97
CA GLY A 122 57.80 -8.77 -16.18
C GLY A 122 57.97 -7.29 -16.57
N ALA A 123 59.18 -6.74 -16.38
CA ALA A 123 59.58 -5.44 -16.91
C ALA A 123 61.07 -5.46 -17.31
N ASN A 124 61.36 -5.51 -18.61
CA ASN A 124 62.72 -5.59 -19.16
C ASN A 124 62.70 -5.16 -20.65
N GLY A 125 63.54 -4.25 -21.18
CA GLY A 125 64.51 -3.33 -20.56
C GLY A 125 64.08 -1.85 -20.65
N GLU A 126 64.95 -0.84 -20.49
CA GLU A 126 66.41 -0.83 -20.72
C GLU A 126 67.13 0.25 -19.83
N ASN A 127 68.42 0.04 -19.50
CA ASN A 127 69.41 0.98 -18.91
C ASN A 127 69.12 1.60 -17.51
N GLY A 128 69.86 1.42 -16.41
CA GLY A 128 71.24 0.97 -16.13
C GLY A 128 71.88 1.83 -15.00
N PHE A 129 72.74 1.24 -14.14
CA PHE A 129 73.53 1.88 -13.03
C PHE A 129 72.73 2.46 -11.83
N ASP A 130 73.19 2.50 -10.56
CA ASP A 130 74.36 1.88 -9.88
C ASP A 130 74.15 1.72 -8.34
N ASP A 131 74.87 0.74 -7.75
CA ASP A 131 75.57 0.70 -6.43
C ASP A 131 74.93 0.82 -4.99
N SER A 132 75.41 -0.07 -4.11
CA SER A 132 75.78 -0.01 -2.64
C SER A 132 74.83 0.11 -1.41
N SER A 133 75.28 -0.59 -0.34
CA SER A 133 75.07 -0.43 1.14
C SER A 133 73.66 -0.68 1.75
N GLU A 134 73.45 -1.57 2.75
CA GLU A 134 73.88 -1.60 4.20
C GLU A 134 73.10 -0.56 5.07
N GLU A 135 72.58 -0.83 6.29
CA GLU A 135 72.71 -1.98 7.24
C GLU A 135 71.48 -2.08 8.22
N GLU A 136 71.60 -2.84 9.32
CA GLU A 136 70.68 -3.15 10.46
C GLU A 136 70.44 -1.94 11.43
N GLU A 137 69.61 -1.88 12.52
CA GLU A 137 68.38 -2.54 13.06
C GLU A 137 67.77 -1.62 14.19
N ASP A 138 66.56 -1.94 14.68
CA ASP A 138 65.91 -1.64 16.00
C ASP A 138 65.52 -0.23 16.54
N ASP A 139 64.36 -0.24 17.26
CA ASP A 139 63.80 0.61 18.35
C ASP A 139 63.79 2.18 18.26
N ASP A 140 62.70 2.90 18.61
CA ASP A 140 62.15 2.97 20.00
C ASP A 140 60.69 3.54 20.08
N GLU A 141 60.08 3.57 21.28
CA GLU A 141 58.66 3.94 21.53
C GLU A 141 58.36 5.46 21.61
N GLU A 142 57.61 6.07 20.67
CA GLU A 142 56.99 7.40 20.95
C GLU A 142 55.65 7.77 20.26
N GLU A 143 55.20 7.08 19.20
CA GLU A 143 54.02 7.54 18.44
C GLU A 143 52.66 7.19 19.09
N ALA A 144 52.60 6.14 19.91
CA ALA A 144 51.36 5.63 20.53
C ALA A 144 50.69 6.58 21.55
N GLN A 145 51.33 7.69 21.94
CA GLN A 145 50.79 8.63 22.92
C GLN A 145 50.00 9.83 22.33
N ARG A 146 50.03 10.03 21.00
CA ARG A 146 49.53 11.26 20.36
C ARG A 146 48.03 11.29 20.01
N ILE A 147 47.30 10.19 20.19
CA ILE A 147 45.86 10.06 19.85
C ILE A 147 45.01 9.70 21.08
N ARG A 148 45.45 10.08 22.29
CA ARG A 148 44.79 9.68 23.55
C ARG A 148 44.56 10.81 24.56
N LYS A 149 44.47 12.04 24.08
CA LYS A 149 43.99 13.23 24.81
C LYS A 149 43.16 14.09 23.87
N ASP A 150 41.84 14.07 24.08
CA ASP A 150 41.03 15.25 24.39
C ASP A 150 39.55 14.83 24.37
N PHE A 151 39.11 14.29 25.51
CA PHE A 151 37.73 13.87 25.76
C PHE A 151 37.43 13.95 27.26
N ILE A 152 36.84 15.06 27.71
CA ILE A 152 36.07 15.17 28.95
C ILE A 152 34.79 15.96 28.60
N VAL A 153 33.70 15.58 29.26
CA VAL A 153 32.30 15.98 29.05
C VAL A 153 31.99 17.32 29.71
N ASP A 154 30.96 18.02 29.20
CA ASP A 154 29.85 18.73 29.89
C ASP A 154 28.95 19.27 28.73
N GLU A 155 27.78 18.69 28.41
CA GLU A 155 26.43 18.81 29.00
C GLU A 155 25.50 19.77 28.21
N ASP A 156 24.20 19.45 28.17
CA ASP A 156 23.00 20.19 27.68
C ASP A 156 22.62 20.33 26.16
N GLU A 157 21.28 20.24 25.97
CA GLU A 157 20.33 20.72 24.93
C GLU A 157 20.42 20.31 23.42
N ASP A 158 19.54 19.34 23.08
CA ASP A 158 18.40 19.41 22.14
C ASP A 158 18.48 19.41 20.57
N ASP A 159 17.47 18.70 20.04
CA ASP A 159 16.77 18.77 18.73
C ASP A 159 17.37 18.28 17.38
N ALA A 160 16.44 17.62 16.64
CA ALA A 160 16.37 17.42 15.18
C ALA A 160 17.46 16.58 14.45
N GLU A 161 17.38 15.24 14.51
CA GLU A 161 17.93 14.34 13.48
C GLU A 161 16.84 13.57 12.70
N GLU A 162 16.22 14.22 11.70
CA GLU A 162 15.50 13.50 10.64
C GLU A 162 15.67 14.20 9.28
N ALA A 163 16.47 13.61 8.37
CA ALA A 163 16.40 13.76 6.89
C ALA A 163 17.56 13.06 6.12
N ARG A 164 17.93 11.80 6.43
CA ARG A 164 19.04 11.12 5.73
C ARG A 164 18.76 9.69 5.22
N ARG A 165 17.93 9.56 4.18
CA ARG A 165 18.07 8.49 3.15
C ARG A 165 17.21 8.70 1.89
N LYS A 166 17.78 9.34 0.84
CA LYS A 166 17.41 9.00 -0.55
C LYS A 166 18.54 9.29 -1.57
N ARG A 167 18.83 8.25 -2.36
CA ARG A 167 19.51 8.22 -3.68
C ARG A 167 21.02 8.56 -3.76
N ARG A 168 21.79 7.58 -4.27
CA ARG A 168 23.11 7.80 -4.91
C ARG A 168 23.32 6.86 -6.11
N ARG A 169 23.18 7.39 -7.33
CA ARG A 169 23.57 6.79 -8.63
C ARG A 169 23.35 7.86 -9.73
N GLU A 170 24.17 8.05 -10.76
CA GLU A 170 25.46 7.44 -11.15
C GLU A 170 26.13 8.33 -12.24
N LYS A 171 27.48 8.35 -12.36
CA LYS A 171 28.30 8.93 -13.49
C LYS A 171 28.47 10.48 -13.48
N ARG A 172 29.57 11.11 -13.97
CA ARG A 172 30.92 10.64 -14.42
C ARG A 172 31.95 11.81 -14.57
N LYS A 173 33.25 11.51 -14.34
CA LYS A 173 34.50 12.20 -14.83
C LYS A 173 34.95 13.58 -14.23
N ARG A 174 35.89 13.52 -13.25
CA ARG A 174 37.31 14.03 -13.22
C ARG A 174 37.71 15.37 -13.93
N PRO A 175 38.78 16.09 -13.45
CA PRO A 175 39.19 16.37 -12.05
C PRO A 175 39.92 17.74 -11.78
N ARG A 176 40.07 18.14 -10.51
CA ARG A 176 41.05 19.13 -9.95
C ARG A 176 40.91 20.62 -10.37
N GLU A 177 41.45 21.60 -9.64
CA GLU A 177 42.37 21.60 -8.48
C GLU A 177 41.73 22.10 -7.16
N ASP A 178 42.45 21.92 -6.04
CA ASP A 178 41.99 22.15 -4.67
C ASP A 178 42.52 23.49 -4.10
N ARG A 179 41.73 24.18 -3.25
CA ARG A 179 42.23 24.96 -2.10
C ARG A 179 41.11 25.32 -1.11
N GLU A 180 41.43 25.21 0.17
CA GLU A 180 40.67 25.69 1.31
C GLU A 180 41.26 27.04 1.74
N GLU A 181 40.41 28.00 2.11
CA GLU A 181 40.67 29.06 3.11
C GLU A 181 39.36 29.82 3.33
N ASP A 182 38.88 29.85 4.58
CA ASP A 182 37.68 30.61 4.97
C ASP A 182 38.03 32.09 5.15
N ASP A 183 37.63 32.93 4.20
CA ASP A 183 37.65 34.39 4.33
C ASP A 183 36.21 34.92 4.41
N LEU A 184 35.99 35.82 5.37
CA LEU A 184 34.69 36.23 5.87
C LEU A 184 34.27 37.63 5.37
N ASP A 185 32.95 37.83 5.30
CA ASP A 185 32.21 39.11 5.39
C ASP A 185 32.06 40.04 4.16
N GLU A 186 30.86 40.63 4.06
CA GLU A 186 30.72 42.06 3.73
C GLU A 186 29.72 42.77 4.68
N GLU A 187 28.65 42.11 5.14
CA GLU A 187 27.73 42.65 6.17
C GLU A 187 28.34 42.64 7.60
N ASP A 188 28.95 41.54 8.02
CA ASP A 188 29.54 41.40 9.37
C ASP A 188 30.74 42.35 9.61
N LEU A 189 31.44 42.78 8.55
CA LEU A 189 32.50 43.80 8.61
C LEU A 189 31.99 45.19 9.02
N GLU A 190 30.71 45.52 8.78
CA GLU A 190 30.15 46.80 9.24
C GLU A 190 29.96 46.83 10.78
N LEU A 191 29.91 45.68 11.44
CA LEU A 191 29.64 45.57 12.88
C LEU A 191 30.83 46.00 13.77
N ILE A 192 32.06 46.02 13.24
CA ILE A 192 33.31 46.25 14.00
C ILE A 192 33.96 47.62 13.71
N GLY A 193 33.64 48.28 12.59
CA GLY A 193 33.70 49.75 12.47
C GLY A 193 35.08 50.44 12.42
N ILE A 194 36.09 49.87 11.75
CA ILE A 194 37.42 50.52 11.54
C ILE A 194 37.78 50.62 10.05
N LYS A 195 38.41 51.72 9.60
CA LYS A 195 38.73 51.99 8.17
C LYS A 195 40.13 52.61 7.95
N PRO A 196 40.89 52.14 6.93
CA PRO A 196 41.80 52.93 6.09
C PRO A 196 41.22 53.01 4.65
N GLN A 197 41.09 54.14 3.93
CA GLN A 197 42.00 55.24 3.56
C GLN A 197 43.24 54.87 2.72
N ARG A 198 43.63 55.63 1.68
CA ARG A 198 42.95 56.57 0.74
C ARG A 198 43.95 57.06 -0.32
N GLU A 199 43.51 57.32 -1.57
CA GLU A 199 43.87 58.46 -2.46
C GLU A 199 43.20 58.21 -3.83
N GLU A 200 42.15 58.93 -4.27
CA GLU A 200 42.07 60.33 -4.77
C GLU A 200 42.70 60.53 -6.17
N SER A 201 42.13 61.28 -7.12
CA SER A 201 41.12 62.36 -7.12
C SER A 201 40.45 62.43 -8.52
N GLN A 202 39.42 63.21 -8.92
CA GLN A 202 38.30 64.02 -8.38
C GLN A 202 37.61 64.66 -9.64
N SER A 203 36.40 65.26 -9.70
CA SER A 203 35.10 65.22 -9.00
C SER A 203 34.17 66.29 -9.69
N LYS A 204 32.84 66.33 -9.45
CA LYS A 204 32.04 67.56 -9.08
C LYS A 204 30.49 67.50 -9.19
N PHE A 205 29.83 67.77 -8.04
CA PHE A 205 28.60 68.61 -7.86
C PHE A 205 27.22 68.16 -8.46
N LYS A 206 26.02 68.48 -7.92
CA LYS A 206 25.54 69.13 -6.66
C LYS A 206 23.99 68.98 -6.46
N ARG A 207 23.54 68.70 -5.21
CA ARG A 207 22.44 69.34 -4.38
C ARG A 207 21.03 69.71 -4.96
N LEU A 208 19.89 69.84 -4.24
CA LEU A 208 19.38 69.46 -2.87
C LEU A 208 17.98 70.13 -2.53
N LYS A 209 16.95 69.40 -1.99
CA LYS A 209 15.71 69.87 -1.24
C LYS A 209 14.54 70.60 -2.02
N ARG A 210 13.25 70.70 -1.60
CA ARG A 210 12.36 70.01 -0.56
C ARG A 210 10.89 70.57 -0.44
N GLY A 211 9.87 69.68 -0.36
CA GLY A 211 8.57 69.82 0.39
C GLY A 211 7.40 70.60 -0.27
N PRO A 212 6.13 70.60 0.26
CA PRO A 212 5.50 69.97 1.46
C PRO A 212 4.60 68.72 1.13
N ARG A 213 4.03 67.86 2.01
CA ARG A 213 3.18 67.94 3.25
C ARG A 213 1.73 68.43 2.98
N ARG A 214 0.61 67.79 3.38
CA ARG A 214 0.20 67.10 4.65
C ARG A 214 -1.00 66.11 4.49
N ASP A 215 -1.12 65.16 5.44
CA ASP A 215 -2.32 64.52 6.11
C ASP A 215 -3.48 63.94 5.22
N GLU A 216 -4.34 62.96 5.56
CA GLU A 216 -4.74 62.27 6.82
C GLU A 216 -5.41 60.86 6.55
N ASP A 217 -5.40 59.93 7.53
CA ASP A 217 -6.16 58.66 7.78
C ASP A 217 -6.75 57.70 6.70
N GLY A 218 -6.77 56.37 6.98
CA GLY A 218 -7.77 55.44 6.39
C GLY A 218 -7.51 53.91 6.26
N ALA A 219 -7.74 53.12 7.33
CA ALA A 219 -8.14 51.68 7.32
C ALA A 219 -7.25 50.58 6.67
N ARG A 220 -7.65 49.31 6.90
CA ARG A 220 -7.09 48.05 6.34
C ARG A 220 -8.22 47.19 5.75
N GLY A 221 -7.92 46.48 4.66
CA GLY A 221 -8.67 45.35 4.08
C GLY A 221 -7.79 44.76 2.97
N GLY A 222 -7.82 43.46 2.64
CA GLY A 222 -8.78 42.41 3.01
C GLY A 222 -9.20 41.71 1.73
N VAL A 223 -8.57 40.60 1.36
CA VAL A 223 -8.62 40.03 -0.01
C VAL A 223 -9.77 39.02 -0.14
N ASP A 224 -10.96 39.43 0.26
CA ASP A 224 -12.16 38.58 0.30
C ASP A 224 -13.17 38.90 -0.84
N ASP A 225 -13.04 40.07 -1.49
CA ASP A 225 -13.94 40.57 -2.55
C ASP A 225 -13.69 39.98 -3.97
N ILE A 226 -13.21 38.73 -4.07
CA ILE A 226 -12.93 38.07 -5.36
C ILE A 226 -14.01 37.02 -5.73
N PHE A 227 -14.94 36.70 -4.83
CA PHE A 227 -15.97 35.68 -5.04
C PHE A 227 -17.39 36.23 -4.86
N ALA A 228 -17.79 37.17 -5.71
CA ALA A 228 -19.14 37.77 -5.70
C ALA A 228 -19.67 38.05 -7.12
N ASP A 229 -20.02 36.99 -7.85
CA ASP A 229 -20.85 37.06 -9.06
C ASP A 229 -22.32 36.77 -8.71
N GLU A 230 -23.18 37.80 -8.71
CA GLU A 230 -24.64 37.63 -8.77
C GLU A 230 -25.13 37.83 -10.21
N LEU A 231 -25.90 36.86 -10.72
CA LEU A 231 -26.51 36.90 -12.05
C LEU A 231 -28.00 37.26 -11.95
N GLU A 232 -28.40 38.38 -12.56
CA GLU A 232 -29.78 38.59 -13.01
C GLU A 232 -29.82 38.90 -14.52
N GLU A 233 -30.32 37.95 -15.31
CA GLU A 233 -31.04 38.26 -16.55
C GLU A 233 -32.50 38.65 -16.20
N GLN A 234 -33.31 39.32 -17.03
CA GLN A 234 -33.37 39.32 -18.50
C GLN A 234 -34.23 40.51 -19.02
N GLU A 235 -34.25 40.73 -20.34
CA GLU A 235 -35.15 41.62 -21.12
C GLU A 235 -34.97 43.17 -21.00
N GLU A 236 -35.18 44.02 -22.04
CA GLU A 236 -35.63 43.78 -23.43
C GLU A 236 -35.00 44.76 -24.47
N ARG A 237 -34.77 44.27 -25.70
CA ARG A 237 -34.77 44.97 -27.03
C ARG A 237 -34.00 46.29 -27.30
N ARG A 238 -33.02 46.17 -28.23
CA ARG A 238 -32.53 47.17 -29.23
C ARG A 238 -33.69 47.79 -30.08
N PRO A 239 -33.58 48.95 -30.80
CA PRO A 239 -32.36 49.43 -31.53
C PRO A 239 -32.11 50.96 -31.80
N ARG A 240 -30.88 51.31 -32.24
CA ARG A 240 -30.43 52.44 -33.13
C ARG A 240 -30.93 53.88 -32.81
N GLY A 241 -30.11 54.93 -32.67
CA GLY A 241 -28.78 55.26 -33.21
C GLY A 241 -28.70 56.75 -33.65
N LEU A 242 -27.48 57.23 -33.98
CA LEU A 242 -27.08 58.57 -34.48
C LEU A 242 -26.91 59.75 -33.50
N ASN A 243 -25.88 60.56 -33.82
CA ASN A 243 -25.49 61.90 -33.35
C ASN A 243 -25.12 62.03 -31.84
N ASP A 244 -23.92 62.43 -31.42
CA ASP A 244 -22.90 63.36 -31.98
C ASP A 244 -23.42 64.80 -32.17
N GLU A 245 -23.16 65.67 -31.18
CA GLU A 245 -22.93 67.13 -31.33
C GLU A 245 -22.57 67.82 -29.99
N PHE A 246 -21.46 68.59 -30.00
CA PHE A 246 -20.92 69.59 -29.05
C PHE A 246 -20.53 69.15 -27.60
N ASP A 247 -19.32 69.38 -27.05
CA ASP A 247 -18.22 70.38 -27.24
C ASP A 247 -18.36 71.68 -26.40
N ASP A 248 -17.31 72.52 -26.38
CA ASP A 248 -17.12 73.80 -25.67
C ASP A 248 -16.88 73.78 -24.14
N PHE A 249 -15.62 73.64 -23.73
CA PHE A 249 -14.96 74.76 -23.04
C PHE A 249 -13.46 74.82 -23.34
N ILE A 250 -13.02 75.99 -23.83
CA ILE A 250 -11.74 76.23 -24.52
C ILE A 250 -10.87 77.20 -23.71
N GLU A 251 -9.55 77.03 -23.72
CA GLU A 251 -8.62 78.11 -24.11
C GLU A 251 -7.24 77.58 -24.52
N ASP A 252 -6.83 77.91 -25.75
CA ASP A 252 -5.54 77.56 -26.36
C ASP A 252 -4.39 78.41 -25.81
N ASP A 253 -3.15 77.92 -25.95
CA ASP A 253 -1.97 78.79 -26.04
C ASP A 253 -1.04 78.29 -27.18
N VAL A 254 -0.39 79.21 -27.90
CA VAL A 254 -0.08 79.02 -29.34
C VAL A 254 1.40 78.73 -29.64
N PHE A 255 1.65 77.51 -30.17
CA PHE A 255 2.69 77.05 -31.13
C PHE A 255 4.16 77.54 -31.05
N SER A 256 5.07 76.57 -31.28
CA SER A 256 6.33 76.82 -31.99
C SER A 256 6.74 75.61 -32.84
N ASP A 257 6.80 75.77 -34.17
CA ASP A 257 7.06 74.68 -35.13
C ASP A 257 8.53 74.20 -35.20
N GLU A 258 9.41 74.58 -34.27
CA GLU A 258 10.83 74.18 -34.27
C GLU A 258 11.15 72.89 -33.50
N GLU A 259 10.22 72.33 -32.72
CA GLU A 259 10.49 71.18 -31.86
C GLU A 259 10.20 69.83 -32.58
N GLY A 260 9.04 69.71 -33.23
CA GLY A 260 8.59 68.50 -33.95
C GLY A 260 9.37 68.15 -35.23
N GLN A 261 10.38 68.95 -35.61
CA GLN A 261 11.35 68.57 -36.65
C GLN A 261 12.53 67.77 -36.08
N ARG A 262 12.98 68.04 -34.85
CA ARG A 262 14.17 67.36 -34.27
C ARG A 262 13.88 65.91 -33.91
N GLU A 263 12.69 65.62 -33.37
CA GLU A 263 12.28 64.24 -33.06
C GLU A 263 12.22 63.36 -34.32
N ARG A 264 11.99 63.95 -35.51
CA ARG A 264 12.05 63.23 -36.79
C ARG A 264 13.49 63.01 -37.26
N GLU A 265 14.35 64.02 -37.18
CA GLU A 265 15.78 63.88 -37.52
C GLU A 265 16.49 62.84 -36.61
N ASP A 266 16.22 62.84 -35.30
CA ASP A 266 16.81 61.86 -34.36
C ASP A 266 16.29 60.42 -34.61
N LEU A 267 15.05 60.24 -35.08
CA LEU A 267 14.51 58.93 -35.45
C LEU A 267 15.09 58.36 -36.75
N GLU A 268 15.46 59.20 -37.74
CA GLU A 268 16.09 58.73 -38.98
C GLU A 268 17.53 58.22 -38.76
N VAL A 269 18.27 58.78 -37.79
CA VAL A 269 19.67 58.45 -37.51
C VAL A 269 19.84 57.07 -36.82
N ALA A 270 18.78 56.54 -36.20
CA ALA A 270 18.84 55.35 -35.35
C ALA A 270 18.68 53.98 -36.07
N ARG A 271 18.88 53.89 -37.40
CA ARG A 271 18.71 52.63 -38.16
C ARG A 271 19.95 51.70 -38.14
N PRO A 272 19.93 50.54 -37.45
CA PRO A 272 21.01 49.55 -37.55
C PRO A 272 20.93 48.76 -38.86
N SER A 273 22.01 48.75 -39.64
CA SER A 273 22.06 48.00 -40.90
C SER A 273 22.03 46.48 -40.65
N ARG A 274 20.92 45.82 -41.03
CA ARG A 274 20.84 44.36 -41.21
C ARG A 274 20.85 44.03 -42.71
N ARG A 275 21.44 42.88 -43.06
CA ARG A 275 21.51 42.39 -44.44
C ARG A 275 20.19 41.74 -44.84
N THR A 276 19.49 42.31 -45.81
CA THR A 276 18.39 41.63 -46.51
C THR A 276 18.95 40.44 -47.30
N GLY A 277 18.24 39.32 -47.30
CA GLY A 277 18.73 38.05 -47.85
C GLY A 277 17.65 36.98 -48.03
N LEU A 278 16.42 37.40 -48.36
CA LEU A 278 15.35 36.54 -48.83
C LEU A 278 15.01 36.93 -50.28
N ASP A 279 15.15 35.99 -51.21
CA ASP A 279 14.67 36.15 -52.59
C ASP A 279 13.17 35.83 -52.65
N LEU A 280 12.37 36.79 -53.14
CA LEU A 280 11.02 36.55 -53.66
C LEU A 280 11.06 36.60 -55.19
N PRO A 281 10.73 35.51 -55.91
CA PRO A 281 10.96 35.42 -57.35
C PRO A 281 9.85 36.11 -58.16
N VAL A 282 10.10 37.37 -58.55
CA VAL A 282 9.32 38.07 -59.59
C VAL A 282 10.28 38.49 -60.70
N ASP A 283 10.18 37.83 -61.85
CA ASP A 283 11.14 37.98 -62.95
C ASP A 283 10.79 39.18 -63.86
N ILE A 284 11.21 40.37 -63.44
CA ILE A 284 10.97 41.65 -64.17
C ILE A 284 12.06 41.90 -65.24
N SER A 285 12.51 40.85 -65.93
CA SER A 285 13.50 40.94 -67.02
C SER A 285 12.89 41.32 -68.37
N ASP A 286 11.59 41.07 -68.58
CA ASP A 286 10.88 41.31 -69.86
C ASP A 286 10.37 42.75 -70.04
N LEU A 287 10.41 43.59 -68.99
CA LEU A 287 10.11 45.02 -69.10
C LEU A 287 11.41 45.79 -69.32
N ASN A 288 11.70 46.08 -70.60
CA ASN A 288 12.89 46.80 -71.07
C ASN A 288 12.81 48.32 -70.76
N ILE A 289 12.65 48.64 -69.47
CA ILE A 289 12.57 49.96 -68.85
C ILE A 289 14.00 50.39 -68.46
N ASP A 290 14.33 51.66 -68.70
CA ASP A 290 15.65 52.21 -68.34
C ASP A 290 15.84 52.23 -66.82
N GLY A 291 17.06 51.96 -66.34
CA GLY A 291 17.34 51.83 -64.90
C GLY A 291 16.99 53.10 -64.12
N ALA A 292 17.20 54.27 -64.72
CA ALA A 292 16.81 55.55 -64.15
C ALA A 292 15.29 55.68 -63.95
N ALA A 293 14.46 55.09 -64.83
CA ALA A 293 13.01 55.12 -64.68
C ALA A 293 12.49 54.15 -63.61
N LEU A 294 13.26 53.11 -63.26
CA LEU A 294 12.98 52.23 -62.12
C LEU A 294 13.40 52.88 -60.79
N GLU A 295 14.49 53.65 -60.80
CA GLU A 295 14.96 54.47 -59.67
C GLU A 295 13.97 55.62 -59.37
N ASP A 296 13.50 56.33 -60.41
CA ASP A 296 12.39 57.30 -60.30
C ASP A 296 11.10 56.65 -59.76
N PHE A 297 10.78 55.41 -60.15
CA PHE A 297 9.58 54.72 -59.66
C PHE A 297 9.65 54.42 -58.16
N LYS A 298 10.81 53.98 -57.66
CA LYS A 298 11.05 53.81 -56.22
C LYS A 298 11.03 55.14 -55.47
N ALA A 299 11.59 56.20 -56.05
CA ALA A 299 11.53 57.55 -55.48
C ALA A 299 10.12 58.16 -55.47
N ALA A 300 9.21 57.72 -56.35
CA ALA A 300 7.85 58.22 -56.47
C ALA A 300 6.80 57.45 -55.65
N PHE A 301 7.04 56.17 -55.33
CA PHE A 301 6.05 55.29 -54.66
C PHE A 301 6.54 54.60 -53.38
N GLY A 302 7.83 54.68 -53.03
CA GLY A 302 8.40 54.03 -51.84
C GLY A 302 8.66 52.53 -52.02
N ASP A 303 9.25 51.91 -50.99
CA ASP A 303 9.65 50.49 -50.98
C ASP A 303 8.65 49.57 -50.23
N GLY A 304 7.54 50.13 -49.72
CA GLY A 304 6.51 49.41 -48.96
C GLY A 304 6.84 49.13 -47.49
N THR A 305 8.12 49.02 -47.15
CA THR A 305 8.66 48.65 -45.81
C THR A 305 8.46 49.71 -44.71
N GLU A 306 7.64 50.74 -44.93
CA GLU A 306 7.36 51.79 -43.93
C GLU A 306 6.30 51.35 -42.90
N TYR A 307 5.53 50.29 -43.21
CA TYR A 307 4.49 49.75 -42.34
C TYR A 307 4.93 48.54 -41.50
N ASP A 308 6.10 47.94 -41.79
CA ASP A 308 6.60 46.75 -41.09
C ASP A 308 6.76 47.00 -39.57
N PHE A 309 7.20 48.20 -39.18
CA PHE A 309 7.32 48.61 -37.78
C PHE A 309 5.95 48.79 -37.08
N ALA A 310 4.90 49.15 -37.83
CA ALA A 310 3.55 49.23 -37.28
C ALA A 310 2.97 47.83 -37.05
N LEU A 311 3.21 46.90 -37.98
CA LEU A 311 2.84 45.49 -37.83
C LEU A 311 3.61 44.81 -36.69
N GLU A 312 4.93 45.03 -36.55
CA GLU A 312 5.69 44.55 -35.39
C GLU A 312 5.18 45.14 -34.06
N GLN A 313 4.69 46.39 -34.04
CA GLN A 313 4.03 46.93 -32.84
C GLN A 313 2.66 46.30 -32.59
N GLU A 314 1.85 46.05 -33.63
CA GLU A 314 0.54 45.42 -33.52
C GLU A 314 0.68 43.97 -33.01
N ASP A 315 1.62 43.18 -33.56
CA ASP A 315 2.00 41.85 -33.05
C ASP A 315 2.44 41.88 -31.58
N ILE A 316 3.21 42.89 -31.16
CA ILE A 316 3.67 43.05 -29.76
C ILE A 316 2.52 43.48 -28.83
N TRP A 317 1.53 44.22 -29.34
CA TRP A 317 0.32 44.57 -28.58
C TRP A 317 -0.62 43.37 -28.46
N GLU A 318 -0.88 42.63 -29.54
CA GLU A 318 -1.66 41.39 -29.50
C GLU A 318 -1.02 40.34 -28.59
N GLN A 319 0.32 40.17 -28.62
CA GLN A 319 1.03 39.29 -27.69
C GLN A 319 0.86 39.73 -26.23
N LYS A 320 0.99 41.03 -25.92
CA LYS A 320 0.78 41.53 -24.55
C LYS A 320 -0.66 41.41 -24.09
N GLN A 321 -1.62 41.56 -25.00
CA GLN A 321 -3.03 41.40 -24.69
C GLN A 321 -3.36 39.91 -24.45
N ALA A 322 -2.80 39.00 -25.26
CA ALA A 322 -2.87 37.55 -25.05
C ALA A 322 -2.09 37.06 -23.81
N GLU A 323 -1.08 37.81 -23.34
CA GLU A 323 -0.44 37.58 -22.04
C GLU A 323 -1.29 38.10 -20.86
N GLN A 324 -2.08 39.17 -21.05
CA GLN A 324 -3.01 39.69 -20.04
C GLN A 324 -4.30 38.86 -19.92
N ASP A 325 -4.80 38.31 -21.02
CA ASP A 325 -5.98 37.43 -21.05
C ASP A 325 -5.69 35.99 -20.59
N ARG A 326 -4.44 35.67 -20.22
CA ARG A 326 -4.10 34.41 -19.53
C ARG A 326 -4.50 34.50 -18.06
N HIS A 327 -5.64 33.90 -17.73
CA HIS A 327 -5.94 33.53 -16.35
C HIS A 327 -4.78 32.72 -15.75
N LEU A 328 -4.22 33.21 -14.64
CA LEU A 328 -3.12 32.56 -13.92
C LEU A 328 -3.52 31.15 -13.50
N ILE A 329 -2.79 30.13 -13.96
CA ILE A 329 -3.01 28.75 -13.54
C ILE A 329 -2.38 28.58 -12.15
N LEU A 330 -2.93 27.69 -11.33
CA LEU A 330 -2.43 27.48 -9.96
C LEU A 330 -0.94 27.05 -9.95
N ASP A 331 -0.53 26.32 -10.99
CA ASP A 331 0.83 25.88 -11.30
C ASP A 331 1.79 27.03 -11.70
N ASP A 332 1.28 28.20 -12.11
CA ASP A 332 2.08 29.42 -12.35
C ASP A 332 2.35 30.20 -11.04
N VAL A 333 1.54 29.98 -10.00
CA VAL A 333 1.50 30.79 -8.76
C VAL A 333 2.16 30.08 -7.57
N PHE A 334 2.10 28.75 -7.51
CA PHE A 334 2.62 27.95 -6.40
C PHE A 334 3.72 26.99 -6.83
N GLU A 335 4.67 26.72 -5.93
CA GLU A 335 5.68 25.69 -6.18
C GLU A 335 5.03 24.30 -6.32
N PRO A 336 5.46 23.45 -7.28
CA PRO A 336 4.92 22.11 -7.46
C PRO A 336 4.96 21.20 -6.22
N GLN A 337 5.83 21.48 -5.25
CA GLN A 337 5.85 20.77 -3.96
C GLN A 337 4.66 21.15 -3.08
N GLN A 338 4.33 22.45 -2.98
CA GLN A 338 3.20 22.97 -2.21
C GLN A 338 1.86 22.55 -2.84
N LEU A 339 1.79 22.51 -4.17
CA LEU A 339 0.63 21.98 -4.91
C LEU A 339 0.43 20.50 -4.61
N LYS A 340 1.49 19.70 -4.62
CA LYS A 340 1.43 18.27 -4.29
C LYS A 340 1.06 18.02 -2.82
N GLU A 341 1.61 18.79 -1.89
CA GLU A 341 1.28 18.71 -0.46
C GLU A 341 -0.20 18.99 -0.20
N LYS A 342 -0.76 20.01 -0.87
CA LYS A 342 -2.19 20.37 -0.82
C LYS A 342 -3.08 19.49 -1.70
N LEU A 343 -2.52 18.51 -2.43
CA LEU A 343 -3.21 17.65 -3.40
C LEU A 343 -3.94 18.46 -4.49
N LEU A 344 -3.35 19.53 -5.02
CA LEU A 344 -3.97 20.47 -5.97
C LEU A 344 -3.42 20.38 -7.41
N THR A 345 -2.54 19.42 -7.71
CA THR A 345 -1.94 19.27 -9.05
C THR A 345 -2.96 18.86 -10.11
N GLU A 346 -2.63 19.02 -11.40
CA GLU A 346 -3.47 18.51 -12.52
C GLU A 346 -3.82 17.02 -12.36
N GLU A 347 -2.87 16.17 -11.94
CA GLU A 347 -3.13 14.75 -11.68
C GLU A 347 -4.14 14.54 -10.53
N ASP A 348 -4.06 15.34 -9.46
CA ASP A 348 -5.00 15.25 -8.34
C ASP A 348 -6.40 15.72 -8.75
N ASN A 349 -6.50 16.73 -9.63
CA ASN A 349 -7.76 17.24 -10.17
C ASN A 349 -8.40 16.23 -11.13
N LEU A 350 -7.62 15.54 -11.96
CA LEU A 350 -8.11 14.41 -12.75
C LEU A 350 -8.72 13.32 -11.86
N ILE A 351 -8.06 13.00 -10.72
CA ILE A 351 -8.58 12.01 -9.76
C ILE A 351 -9.89 12.46 -9.10
N ARG A 352 -10.02 13.76 -8.77
CA ARG A 352 -11.26 14.34 -8.22
C ARG A 352 -12.45 14.12 -9.14
N PHE A 353 -12.34 14.50 -10.41
CA PHE A 353 -13.47 14.53 -11.35
C PHE A 353 -13.72 13.20 -12.10
N THR A 354 -12.76 12.27 -12.12
CA THR A 354 -12.97 10.94 -12.71
C THR A 354 -13.97 10.12 -11.89
N ASP A 355 -15.01 9.58 -12.54
CA ASP A 355 -16.07 8.77 -11.90
C ASP A 355 -15.67 7.32 -11.64
N VAL A 356 -14.63 7.16 -10.82
CA VAL A 356 -14.08 5.89 -10.32
C VAL A 356 -13.64 6.13 -8.86
N PRO A 357 -13.82 5.17 -7.93
CA PRO A 357 -13.33 5.29 -6.56
C PRO A 357 -11.84 5.67 -6.46
N GLU A 358 -11.46 6.58 -5.57
CA GLU A 358 -10.09 7.12 -5.51
C GLU A 358 -9.03 6.02 -5.26
N ARG A 359 -9.30 5.07 -4.34
CA ARG A 359 -8.44 3.90 -4.11
C ARG A 359 -8.27 3.02 -5.35
N PHE A 360 -9.35 2.80 -6.13
CA PHE A 360 -9.27 2.04 -7.38
C PHE A 360 -8.46 2.78 -8.45
N GLN A 361 -8.59 4.10 -8.57
CA GLN A 361 -7.77 4.90 -9.48
C GLN A 361 -6.28 4.79 -9.13
N LEU A 362 -5.92 4.97 -7.85
CA LEU A 362 -4.53 4.90 -7.40
C LEU A 362 -3.93 3.50 -7.59
N ALA A 363 -4.63 2.45 -7.17
CA ALA A 363 -4.16 1.07 -7.24
C ALA A 363 -4.05 0.54 -8.67
N ARG A 364 -4.99 0.91 -9.56
CA ARG A 364 -5.00 0.46 -10.97
C ARG A 364 -4.25 1.41 -11.91
N LYS A 365 -3.69 2.53 -11.43
CA LYS A 365 -2.88 3.49 -12.22
C LYS A 365 -1.78 2.83 -13.08
N PRO A 366 -1.02 1.80 -12.63
CA PRO A 366 -0.04 1.13 -13.47
C PRO A 366 -0.65 0.40 -14.68
N TYR A 367 -1.91 -0.04 -14.56
CA TYR A 367 -2.60 -0.92 -15.52
C TYR A 367 -3.76 -0.20 -16.23
N ALA A 368 -3.78 1.13 -16.25
CA ALA A 368 -4.92 1.93 -16.72
C ALA A 368 -5.28 1.68 -18.21
N GLY A 369 -4.33 1.20 -19.03
CA GLY A 369 -4.56 0.79 -20.42
C GLY A 369 -4.81 -0.72 -20.63
N LEU A 370 -5.04 -1.49 -19.56
CA LEU A 370 -5.18 -2.95 -19.62
C LEU A 370 -6.65 -3.39 -19.51
N GLU A 371 -7.30 -3.53 -20.67
CA GLU A 371 -8.60 -4.21 -20.79
C GLU A 371 -8.41 -5.74 -20.85
N LEU A 372 -9.18 -6.48 -20.05
CA LEU A 372 -9.21 -7.95 -20.04
C LEU A 372 -10.31 -8.47 -20.96
N THR A 373 -10.07 -9.59 -21.65
CA THR A 373 -11.11 -10.30 -22.40
C THR A 373 -12.00 -11.13 -21.46
N GLU A 374 -13.20 -11.50 -21.91
CA GLU A 374 -14.11 -12.35 -21.12
C GLU A 374 -13.47 -13.68 -20.68
N ASP A 375 -12.55 -14.24 -21.46
CA ASP A 375 -11.91 -15.51 -21.15
C ASP A 375 -10.71 -15.34 -20.19
N GLU A 376 -9.96 -14.24 -20.27
CA GLU A 376 -8.99 -13.85 -19.23
C GLU A 376 -9.70 -13.54 -17.90
N PHE A 377 -10.92 -12.98 -17.92
CA PHE A 377 -11.73 -12.73 -16.72
C PHE A 377 -12.24 -14.03 -16.07
N LYS A 378 -12.55 -15.06 -16.87
CA LYS A 378 -12.86 -16.41 -16.37
C LYS A 378 -11.59 -17.12 -15.86
N GLU A 379 -10.44 -16.90 -16.49
CA GLU A 379 -9.13 -17.34 -15.99
C GLU A 379 -8.84 -16.69 -14.62
N GLU A 380 -9.06 -15.39 -14.48
CA GLU A 380 -8.87 -14.62 -13.24
C GLU A 380 -9.66 -15.22 -12.07
N ALA A 381 -10.98 -15.42 -12.21
CA ALA A 381 -11.80 -15.99 -11.16
C ALA A 381 -11.34 -17.39 -10.72
N GLN A 382 -10.88 -18.22 -11.66
CA GLN A 382 -10.33 -19.55 -11.36
C GLN A 382 -8.94 -19.47 -10.72
N TRP A 383 -8.09 -18.53 -11.16
CA TRP A 383 -6.76 -18.27 -10.64
C TRP A 383 -6.82 -17.78 -9.19
N ILE A 384 -7.60 -16.73 -8.92
CA ILE A 384 -7.84 -16.19 -7.57
C ILE A 384 -8.37 -17.28 -6.64
N SER A 385 -9.34 -18.09 -7.10
CA SER A 385 -9.90 -19.18 -6.30
C SER A 385 -8.86 -20.23 -5.90
N GLN A 386 -7.90 -20.56 -6.78
CA GLN A 386 -6.80 -21.49 -6.46
C GLN A 386 -5.87 -20.96 -5.35
N PHE A 387 -5.63 -19.65 -5.27
CA PHE A 387 -4.82 -19.04 -4.20
C PHE A 387 -5.59 -18.88 -2.89
N LEU A 388 -6.90 -18.61 -2.94
CA LEU A 388 -7.72 -18.42 -1.73
C LEU A 388 -8.11 -19.74 -1.06
N LEU A 389 -8.52 -20.77 -1.82
CA LEU A 389 -9.03 -22.02 -1.27
C LEU A 389 -8.12 -22.70 -0.23
N PRO A 390 -6.78 -22.74 -0.34
CA PRO A 390 -5.89 -23.25 0.70
C PRO A 390 -6.09 -22.64 2.08
N SER A 391 -6.37 -21.33 2.17
CA SER A 391 -6.66 -20.65 3.44
C SER A 391 -8.01 -21.07 4.05
N GLN A 392 -8.93 -21.56 3.21
CA GLN A 392 -10.32 -21.83 3.56
C GLN A 392 -10.60 -23.33 3.82
N GLN A 393 -9.62 -24.23 3.67
CA GLN A 393 -9.81 -25.68 3.80
C GLN A 393 -10.37 -26.14 5.15
N ASN A 394 -10.11 -25.38 6.23
CA ASN A 394 -10.67 -25.65 7.56
C ASN A 394 -12.14 -25.21 7.71
N ARG A 395 -12.69 -24.46 6.76
CA ARG A 395 -14.02 -23.80 6.82
C ARG A 395 -14.98 -24.25 5.72
N LEU A 396 -14.48 -24.48 4.50
CA LEU A 396 -15.28 -24.86 3.33
C LEU A 396 -15.05 -26.33 2.98
N SER A 397 -16.13 -27.09 2.83
CA SER A 397 -16.04 -28.47 2.32
C SER A 397 -15.75 -28.47 0.80
N PRO A 398 -15.14 -29.53 0.24
CA PRO A 398 -14.87 -29.62 -1.20
C PRO A 398 -16.10 -29.51 -2.11
N ARG A 399 -17.32 -29.68 -1.58
CA ARG A 399 -18.58 -29.45 -2.33
C ARG A 399 -18.82 -27.96 -2.61
N LEU A 400 -18.34 -27.10 -1.72
CA LEU A 400 -18.53 -25.65 -1.78
C LEU A 400 -17.48 -24.94 -2.65
N TYR A 401 -16.47 -25.64 -3.17
CA TYR A 401 -15.41 -25.02 -3.99
C TYR A 401 -15.93 -24.46 -5.33
N GLU A 402 -16.89 -25.14 -5.96
CA GLU A 402 -17.56 -24.66 -7.17
C GLU A 402 -18.48 -23.44 -6.88
N PRO A 403 -19.39 -23.47 -5.88
CA PRO A 403 -20.07 -22.28 -5.39
C PRO A 403 -19.14 -21.11 -5.03
N PHE A 404 -18.04 -21.38 -4.32
CA PHE A 404 -17.03 -20.38 -3.93
C PHE A 404 -16.40 -19.71 -5.15
N THR A 405 -16.01 -20.49 -6.16
CA THR A 405 -15.42 -19.96 -7.40
C THR A 405 -16.39 -19.03 -8.14
N ARG A 406 -17.70 -19.35 -8.11
CA ARG A 406 -18.75 -18.47 -8.67
C ARG A 406 -18.96 -17.20 -7.84
N SER A 407 -18.86 -17.27 -6.51
CA SER A 407 -18.87 -16.07 -5.66
C SER A 407 -17.63 -15.18 -5.86
N VAL A 408 -16.46 -15.75 -6.15
CA VAL A 408 -15.25 -14.98 -6.53
C VAL A 408 -15.46 -14.27 -7.87
N LEU A 409 -16.02 -14.95 -8.88
CA LEU A 409 -16.40 -14.34 -10.16
C LEU A 409 -17.38 -13.16 -9.94
N GLN A 410 -18.42 -13.37 -9.13
CA GLN A 410 -19.41 -12.33 -8.84
C GLN A 410 -18.81 -11.11 -8.12
N ALA A 411 -17.85 -11.33 -7.22
CA ALA A 411 -17.13 -10.24 -6.56
C ALA A 411 -16.23 -9.45 -7.55
N LEU A 412 -15.59 -10.14 -8.50
CA LEU A 412 -14.83 -9.48 -9.58
C LEU A 412 -15.74 -8.65 -10.50
N GLU A 413 -16.93 -9.15 -10.85
CA GLU A 413 -17.91 -8.38 -11.64
C GLU A 413 -18.27 -7.06 -10.95
N PHE A 414 -18.53 -7.08 -9.64
CA PHE A 414 -18.78 -5.87 -8.85
C PHE A 414 -17.55 -4.93 -8.80
N MET A 415 -16.33 -5.45 -8.60
CA MET A 415 -15.12 -4.63 -8.48
C MET A 415 -14.59 -4.07 -9.81
N ILE A 416 -14.93 -4.67 -10.95
CA ILE A 416 -14.36 -4.35 -12.27
C ILE A 416 -15.39 -3.66 -13.16
N ASN A 417 -16.60 -4.21 -13.30
CA ASN A 417 -17.63 -3.66 -14.19
C ASN A 417 -18.41 -2.53 -13.50
N GLU A 418 -18.96 -2.83 -12.31
CA GLU A 418 -19.78 -1.88 -11.54
C GLU A 418 -18.91 -0.87 -10.77
N GLN A 419 -17.65 -1.23 -10.48
CA GLN A 419 -16.65 -0.45 -9.76
C GLN A 419 -17.06 -0.14 -8.30
N TYR A 420 -17.62 -1.15 -7.63
CA TYR A 420 -17.87 -1.12 -6.20
C TYR A 420 -16.64 -1.56 -5.39
N GLU A 421 -16.37 -0.85 -4.30
CA GLU A 421 -15.32 -1.18 -3.33
C GLU A 421 -15.77 -2.26 -2.33
N VAL A 422 -14.79 -2.85 -1.64
CA VAL A 422 -14.99 -3.95 -0.69
C VAL A 422 -16.06 -3.67 0.38
N PRO A 423 -16.16 -2.48 1.02
CA PRO A 423 -17.19 -2.25 2.04
C PRO A 423 -18.61 -2.23 1.47
N PHE A 424 -18.83 -1.61 0.31
CA PHE A 424 -20.13 -1.63 -0.35
C PHE A 424 -20.52 -3.07 -0.75
N ILE A 425 -19.57 -3.85 -1.26
CA ILE A 425 -19.79 -5.26 -1.60
C ILE A 425 -20.11 -6.09 -0.34
N ALA A 426 -19.41 -5.83 0.78
CA ALA A 426 -19.62 -6.51 2.05
C ALA A 426 -20.99 -6.20 2.69
N ASN A 427 -21.44 -4.93 2.62
CA ASN A 427 -22.67 -4.46 3.26
C ASN A 427 -23.89 -4.64 2.35
N ASN A 428 -23.83 -4.14 1.11
CA ASN A 428 -24.97 -4.02 0.19
C ASN A 428 -25.03 -5.15 -0.87
N ARG A 429 -24.05 -6.05 -0.96
CA ARG A 429 -24.06 -7.23 -1.87
C ARG A 429 -23.86 -8.58 -1.17
N LYS A 430 -23.91 -8.61 0.17
CA LYS A 430 -23.72 -9.80 1.03
C LYS A 430 -24.49 -11.06 0.58
N ASP A 431 -25.74 -10.89 0.14
CA ASP A 431 -26.62 -11.97 -0.35
C ASP A 431 -26.04 -12.80 -1.52
N TYR A 432 -25.18 -12.22 -2.35
CA TYR A 432 -24.54 -12.92 -3.47
C TYR A 432 -23.45 -13.92 -3.02
N PHE A 433 -23.06 -13.87 -1.75
CA PHE A 433 -22.03 -14.72 -1.15
C PHE A 433 -22.60 -15.72 -0.12
N ILE A 434 -23.92 -15.79 0.04
CA ILE A 434 -24.57 -16.78 0.90
C ILE A 434 -25.03 -17.96 0.03
N HIS A 435 -24.50 -19.16 0.32
CA HIS A 435 -24.92 -20.40 -0.32
C HIS A 435 -25.83 -21.21 0.60
N VAL A 436 -26.95 -21.70 0.08
CA VAL A 436 -27.93 -22.47 0.85
C VAL A 436 -27.90 -23.94 0.41
N GLU A 437 -27.42 -24.84 1.27
CA GLU A 437 -27.50 -26.28 1.01
C GLU A 437 -28.91 -26.81 1.30
N THR A 438 -29.68 -27.10 0.25
CA THR A 438 -31.00 -27.73 0.34
C THR A 438 -30.88 -29.25 0.50
N HIS A 439 -30.78 -29.71 1.75
CA HIS A 439 -30.81 -31.15 2.05
C HIS A 439 -32.19 -31.76 1.73
N GLY A 440 -32.20 -32.68 0.76
CA GLY A 440 -33.40 -33.24 0.13
C GLY A 440 -34.30 -34.14 1.00
N SER A 441 -34.89 -33.59 2.06
CA SER A 441 -35.95 -34.22 2.87
C SER A 441 -36.78 -33.24 3.71
N GLY A 442 -36.77 -31.93 3.39
CA GLY A 442 -37.49 -30.92 4.18
C GLY A 442 -36.88 -30.68 5.56
N GLN A 443 -35.58 -30.96 5.72
CA GLN A 443 -34.79 -30.57 6.88
C GLN A 443 -34.02 -29.29 6.57
N LYS A 444 -33.61 -28.58 7.64
CA LYS A 444 -33.10 -27.21 7.61
C LYS A 444 -32.16 -26.93 6.43
N GLU A 445 -32.45 -25.84 5.74
CA GLU A 445 -31.50 -25.13 4.90
C GLU A 445 -30.36 -24.60 5.79
N GLU A 446 -29.12 -25.02 5.48
CA GLU A 446 -27.93 -24.49 6.14
C GLU A 446 -27.29 -23.45 5.22
N ALA A 447 -27.34 -22.19 5.66
CA ALA A 447 -26.82 -21.04 4.92
C ALA A 447 -25.35 -20.80 5.28
N VAL A 448 -24.45 -21.03 4.32
CA VAL A 448 -23.01 -20.88 4.47
C VAL A 448 -22.54 -19.63 3.73
N GLN A 449 -21.99 -18.67 4.46
CA GLN A 449 -21.32 -17.51 3.87
C GLN A 449 -19.99 -17.95 3.23
N LEU A 450 -19.85 -17.76 1.91
CA LEU A 450 -18.68 -18.16 1.13
C LEU A 450 -17.53 -17.14 1.25
N LEU A 451 -17.83 -15.84 1.20
CA LEU A 451 -16.85 -14.73 1.28
C LEU A 451 -17.18 -13.76 2.41
N ARG A 452 -16.15 -13.26 3.11
CA ARG A 452 -16.19 -12.21 4.15
C ARG A 452 -15.30 -11.03 3.72
N PRO A 453 -15.32 -9.85 4.39
CA PRO A 453 -14.53 -8.69 3.98
C PRO A 453 -13.04 -8.96 3.77
N LYS A 454 -12.41 -9.76 4.64
CA LYS A 454 -11.01 -10.19 4.49
C LYS A 454 -10.75 -10.97 3.19
N GLU A 455 -11.66 -11.86 2.80
CA GLU A 455 -11.55 -12.55 1.51
C GLU A 455 -11.79 -11.60 0.33
N LEU A 456 -12.72 -10.64 0.43
CA LEU A 456 -12.97 -9.63 -0.62
C LEU A 456 -11.74 -8.73 -0.87
N TRP A 457 -11.09 -8.25 0.20
CA TRP A 457 -9.81 -7.54 0.09
C TRP A 457 -8.71 -8.41 -0.53
N SER A 458 -8.67 -9.70 -0.20
CA SER A 458 -7.73 -10.64 -0.80
C SER A 458 -8.00 -10.85 -2.31
N ILE A 459 -9.26 -10.82 -2.75
CA ILE A 459 -9.63 -10.82 -4.19
C ILE A 459 -9.10 -9.56 -4.88
N PHE A 460 -9.25 -8.38 -4.27
CA PHE A 460 -8.74 -7.12 -4.84
C PHE A 460 -7.20 -7.08 -4.96
N GLU A 461 -6.48 -7.54 -3.93
CA GLU A 461 -5.01 -7.69 -3.99
C GLU A 461 -4.57 -8.70 -5.07
N LEU A 462 -5.40 -9.70 -5.36
CA LEU A 462 -5.15 -10.69 -6.40
C LEU A 462 -5.54 -10.21 -7.82
N ASP A 463 -6.58 -9.37 -8.00
CA ASP A 463 -6.87 -8.63 -9.25
C ASP A 463 -5.64 -7.81 -9.69
N LEU A 464 -5.03 -7.07 -8.76
CA LEU A 464 -3.82 -6.30 -9.05
C LEU A 464 -2.61 -7.21 -9.41
N LYS A 465 -2.45 -8.35 -8.74
CA LYS A 465 -1.42 -9.35 -9.05
C LYS A 465 -1.68 -10.07 -10.39
N PHE A 466 -2.94 -10.28 -10.78
CA PHE A 466 -3.34 -10.88 -12.06
C PHE A 466 -3.19 -9.90 -13.24
N ARG A 467 -3.54 -8.62 -13.08
CA ARG A 467 -3.27 -7.57 -14.08
C ARG A 467 -1.79 -7.46 -14.42
N ALA A 468 -0.93 -7.47 -13.39
CA ALA A 468 0.52 -7.49 -13.57
C ALA A 468 1.01 -8.73 -14.36
N LEU A 469 0.38 -9.89 -14.13
CA LEU A 469 0.66 -11.13 -14.83
C LEU A 469 0.23 -11.03 -16.31
N ILE A 470 -1.00 -10.57 -16.59
CA ILE A 470 -1.52 -10.45 -17.95
C ILE A 470 -0.78 -9.38 -18.76
N GLU A 471 -0.47 -8.22 -18.19
CA GLU A 471 0.38 -7.21 -18.86
C GLU A 471 1.74 -7.82 -19.25
N ARG A 472 2.42 -8.49 -18.31
CA ARG A 472 3.71 -9.12 -18.55
C ARG A 472 3.63 -10.28 -19.55
N ARG A 473 2.55 -11.08 -19.52
CA ARG A 473 2.26 -12.17 -20.47
C ARG A 473 2.05 -11.63 -21.88
N ARG A 474 1.22 -10.60 -22.05
CA ARG A 474 0.95 -9.92 -23.33
C ARG A 474 2.20 -9.21 -23.88
N GLY A 475 2.97 -8.53 -23.04
CA GLY A 475 4.24 -7.89 -23.43
C GLY A 475 5.29 -8.91 -23.90
N LEU A 476 5.43 -10.02 -23.18
CA LEU A 476 6.33 -11.12 -23.57
C LEU A 476 5.88 -11.76 -24.90
N GLN A 477 4.58 -12.03 -25.06
CA GLN A 477 4.00 -12.56 -26.30
C GLN A 477 4.26 -11.61 -27.49
N LYS A 478 4.03 -10.30 -27.32
CA LYS A 478 4.32 -9.28 -28.35
C LYS A 478 5.77 -9.35 -28.83
N THR A 479 6.75 -9.43 -27.92
CA THR A 479 8.17 -9.53 -28.32
C THR A 479 8.49 -10.82 -29.08
N TYR A 480 7.75 -11.91 -28.83
CA TYR A 480 7.91 -13.17 -29.57
C TYR A 480 7.24 -13.14 -30.95
N ASP A 481 6.10 -12.46 -31.10
CA ASP A 481 5.46 -12.28 -32.42
C ASP A 481 6.23 -11.27 -33.30
N GLU A 482 6.87 -10.25 -32.69
CA GLU A 482 7.88 -9.41 -33.36
C GLU A 482 9.09 -10.25 -33.83
N LEU A 483 9.59 -11.15 -32.98
CA LEU A 483 10.65 -12.11 -33.34
C LEU A 483 10.23 -13.03 -34.50
N LYS A 484 9.00 -13.56 -34.51
CA LYS A 484 8.46 -14.33 -35.65
C LYS A 484 8.48 -13.52 -36.95
N SER A 485 8.16 -12.23 -36.91
CA SER A 485 8.20 -11.36 -38.10
C SER A 485 9.60 -11.28 -38.72
N THR A 486 10.66 -11.48 -37.94
CA THR A 486 12.05 -11.58 -38.42
C THR A 486 12.42 -12.95 -39.03
N ASN A 487 11.42 -13.78 -39.34
CA ASN A 487 11.56 -15.09 -40.01
C ASN A 487 12.30 -16.15 -39.15
N ILE A 488 12.00 -16.17 -37.86
CA ILE A 488 12.45 -17.19 -36.90
C ILE A 488 11.48 -18.38 -36.91
N ALA A 489 12.01 -19.60 -36.74
CA ALA A 489 11.19 -20.81 -36.65
C ALA A 489 10.37 -20.84 -35.33
N PRO A 490 9.13 -21.37 -35.33
CA PRO A 490 8.29 -21.43 -34.14
C PRO A 490 8.93 -22.29 -33.03
N ASP A 491 8.84 -21.79 -31.80
CA ASP A 491 9.39 -22.38 -30.60
C ASP A 491 8.28 -23.11 -29.80
N ASP A 492 8.23 -24.43 -29.95
CA ASP A 492 7.31 -25.34 -29.24
C ASP A 492 7.40 -25.21 -27.71
N LEU A 493 8.59 -24.97 -27.15
CA LEU A 493 8.75 -24.80 -25.71
C LEU A 493 8.14 -23.48 -25.25
N PHE A 494 8.39 -22.37 -25.95
CA PHE A 494 7.78 -21.08 -25.61
C PHE A 494 6.25 -21.12 -25.78
N GLU A 495 5.75 -21.58 -26.92
CA GLU A 495 4.32 -21.61 -27.25
C GLU A 495 3.52 -22.55 -26.34
N THR A 496 4.10 -23.68 -25.90
CA THR A 496 3.42 -24.59 -24.94
C THR A 496 3.50 -24.15 -23.49
N MET A 497 4.36 -23.18 -23.14
CA MET A 497 4.60 -22.76 -21.75
C MET A 497 4.05 -21.38 -21.39
N VAL A 498 3.97 -20.42 -22.32
CA VAL A 498 3.38 -19.09 -22.03
C VAL A 498 1.94 -19.18 -21.51
N PRO A 499 1.03 -20.00 -22.08
CA PRO A 499 -0.32 -20.20 -21.53
C PRO A 499 -0.34 -20.97 -20.20
N LYS A 500 0.74 -21.69 -19.86
CA LYS A 500 0.88 -22.48 -18.61
C LYS A 500 1.62 -21.72 -17.49
N ALA A 501 1.92 -20.44 -17.70
CA ALA A 501 2.57 -19.58 -16.72
C ALA A 501 1.53 -18.97 -15.78
N VAL A 502 1.54 -19.44 -14.53
CA VAL A 502 0.56 -19.10 -13.48
C VAL A 502 1.11 -18.06 -12.50
N THR A 503 2.42 -17.76 -12.56
CA THR A 503 3.12 -16.86 -11.64
C THR A 503 4.06 -15.91 -12.37
N LEU A 504 4.39 -14.78 -11.73
CA LEU A 504 5.32 -13.77 -12.27
C LEU A 504 6.75 -14.32 -12.39
N GLU A 505 7.15 -15.29 -11.55
CA GLU A 505 8.42 -16.02 -11.65
C GLU A 505 8.47 -16.91 -12.89
N GLU A 506 7.38 -17.60 -13.26
CA GLU A 506 7.33 -18.42 -14.46
C GLU A 506 7.37 -17.59 -15.75
N LEU A 507 6.69 -16.43 -15.76
CA LEU A 507 6.86 -15.44 -16.84
C LEU A 507 8.29 -14.86 -16.87
N SER A 508 8.96 -14.77 -15.72
CA SER A 508 10.37 -14.36 -15.66
C SER A 508 11.32 -15.43 -16.17
N ASP A 509 11.04 -16.71 -15.95
CA ASP A 509 11.79 -17.82 -16.52
C ASP A 509 11.64 -17.87 -18.05
N LEU A 510 10.44 -17.61 -18.58
CA LEU A 510 10.17 -17.53 -20.01
C LEU A 510 10.83 -16.30 -20.67
N TYR A 511 10.89 -15.17 -19.96
CA TYR A 511 11.66 -13.99 -20.38
C TYR A 511 13.17 -14.27 -20.41
N ASP A 512 13.72 -14.86 -19.33
CA ASP A 512 15.12 -15.31 -19.26
C ASP A 512 15.46 -16.25 -20.43
N TYR A 513 14.58 -17.23 -20.72
CA TYR A 513 14.71 -18.17 -21.82
C TYR A 513 14.73 -17.48 -23.18
N LEU A 514 13.74 -16.62 -23.48
CA LEU A 514 13.63 -15.91 -24.75
C LEU A 514 14.87 -15.01 -25.00
N TYR A 515 15.33 -14.31 -23.97
CA TYR A 515 16.51 -13.45 -24.03
C TYR A 515 17.84 -14.22 -24.11
N PHE A 516 17.91 -15.43 -23.55
CA PHE A 516 19.06 -16.32 -23.72
C PHE A 516 19.09 -16.96 -25.12
N GLN A 517 17.94 -17.35 -25.67
CA GLN A 517 17.85 -18.04 -26.95
C GLN A 517 18.03 -17.07 -28.13
N TYR A 518 17.28 -15.96 -28.15
CA TYR A 518 17.20 -15.02 -29.27
C TYR A 518 18.01 -13.73 -29.04
N SER A 519 19.09 -13.84 -28.27
CA SER A 519 19.89 -12.69 -27.78
C SER A 519 20.44 -11.74 -28.84
N SER A 520 20.64 -12.20 -30.09
CA SER A 520 21.04 -11.34 -31.21
C SER A 520 19.83 -10.72 -31.90
N GLN A 521 18.79 -11.50 -32.20
CA GLN A 521 17.59 -11.03 -32.89
C GLN A 521 16.82 -9.99 -32.07
N ILE A 522 16.82 -10.10 -30.74
CA ILE A 522 16.25 -9.08 -29.84
C ILE A 522 17.08 -7.78 -29.87
N LYS A 523 18.41 -7.86 -30.00
CA LYS A 523 19.26 -6.66 -30.19
C LYS A 523 19.00 -6.02 -31.54
N ASP A 524 18.88 -6.81 -32.60
CA ASP A 524 18.61 -6.33 -33.95
C ASP A 524 17.21 -5.68 -34.05
N LEU A 525 16.19 -6.30 -33.43
CA LEU A 525 14.87 -5.69 -33.25
C LEU A 525 14.97 -4.34 -32.52
N ALA A 526 15.63 -4.29 -31.37
CA ALA A 526 15.80 -3.06 -30.58
C ALA A 526 16.66 -1.98 -31.26
N LEU A 527 17.35 -2.29 -32.36
CA LEU A 527 18.04 -1.33 -33.24
C LEU A 527 17.20 -0.88 -34.43
N THR A 528 16.10 -1.58 -34.74
CA THR A 528 15.17 -1.26 -35.85
C THR A 528 13.87 -0.62 -35.39
N SER A 529 13.43 -0.86 -34.15
CA SER A 529 12.40 -0.07 -33.49
C SER A 529 12.98 1.26 -33.00
N ASN A 530 12.34 2.38 -33.36
CA ASN A 530 12.80 3.74 -33.03
C ASN A 530 12.56 4.13 -31.55
N GLY A 531 13.06 3.33 -30.60
CA GLY A 531 13.03 3.63 -29.16
C GLY A 531 11.68 3.41 -28.45
N ASP A 532 10.56 3.34 -29.18
CA ASP A 532 9.19 3.16 -28.67
C ASP A 532 8.91 1.75 -28.10
N ALA A 533 9.64 1.38 -27.05
CA ALA A 533 9.40 0.19 -26.25
C ALA A 533 8.32 0.49 -25.19
N ASN A 534 7.04 0.27 -25.54
CA ASN A 534 5.90 0.42 -24.60
C ASN A 534 6.14 -0.33 -23.28
N GLY A 535 6.18 0.40 -22.16
CA GLY A 535 6.01 -0.09 -20.78
C GLY A 535 7.14 -0.96 -20.20
N VAL A 536 7.69 -1.89 -20.97
CA VAL A 536 8.72 -2.83 -20.51
C VAL A 536 10.01 -2.07 -20.25
N VAL A 537 10.34 -1.85 -18.97
CA VAL A 537 11.58 -1.20 -18.53
C VAL A 537 12.79 -2.03 -18.97
N LEU A 538 13.31 -1.72 -20.16
CA LEU A 538 14.54 -2.27 -20.69
C LEU A 538 15.69 -1.90 -19.75
N SER A 539 16.07 -2.84 -18.88
CA SER A 539 17.24 -2.70 -18.02
C SER A 539 18.51 -2.78 -18.87
N GLN A 540 18.90 -1.63 -19.45
CA GLN A 540 20.03 -1.44 -20.37
C GLN A 540 21.42 -1.82 -19.78
N LYS A 541 21.48 -2.42 -18.58
CA LYS A 541 22.70 -2.79 -17.87
C LYS A 541 23.21 -4.21 -18.13
N LYS A 542 22.64 -4.98 -19.08
CA LYS A 542 23.13 -6.33 -19.44
C LYS A 542 23.39 -6.63 -20.94
N ALA A 543 23.02 -5.75 -21.88
CA ALA A 543 23.02 -6.11 -23.31
C ALA A 543 24.26 -5.67 -24.12
N ASN A 544 25.18 -4.86 -23.56
CA ASN A 544 26.22 -4.15 -24.34
C ASN A 544 27.53 -4.95 -24.57
N THR A 545 27.44 -6.29 -24.52
CA THR A 545 28.48 -7.22 -24.96
C THR A 545 27.83 -8.34 -25.77
N LYS A 546 28.58 -8.94 -26.71
CA LYS A 546 28.19 -10.26 -27.24
C LYS A 546 28.22 -11.25 -26.09
N SER A 547 27.20 -12.10 -25.97
CA SER A 547 27.21 -13.11 -24.92
C SER A 547 28.29 -14.14 -25.24
N ILE A 548 29.01 -14.64 -24.25
CA ILE A 548 30.03 -15.71 -24.47
C ILE A 548 29.35 -16.93 -25.10
N TYR A 549 28.11 -17.21 -24.70
CA TYR A 549 27.25 -18.25 -25.26
C TYR A 549 26.86 -17.99 -26.74
N GLU A 550 26.72 -16.72 -27.15
CA GLU A 550 26.46 -16.31 -28.54
C GLU A 550 27.66 -16.63 -29.43
N THR A 551 28.88 -16.36 -28.95
CA THR A 551 30.14 -16.76 -29.61
C THR A 551 30.27 -18.29 -29.71
N ILE A 552 29.94 -19.04 -28.65
CA ILE A 552 29.99 -20.52 -28.67
C ILE A 552 28.97 -21.10 -29.68
N ARG A 553 27.78 -20.50 -29.82
CA ARG A 553 26.79 -20.89 -30.85
C ARG A 553 27.23 -20.57 -32.28
N GLN A 554 28.08 -19.56 -32.48
CA GLN A 554 28.66 -19.18 -33.78
C GLN A 554 29.95 -19.98 -34.11
N SER A 555 30.62 -20.52 -33.09
CA SER A 555 31.82 -21.37 -33.15
C SER A 555 31.49 -22.83 -33.50
N ARG A 556 32.51 -23.58 -33.96
CA ARG A 556 32.46 -25.05 -34.08
C ARG A 556 32.22 -25.75 -32.74
N ALA A 557 32.51 -25.11 -31.61
CA ALA A 557 32.25 -25.63 -30.27
C ALA A 557 30.76 -25.98 -30.02
N GLN A 558 29.81 -25.41 -30.78
CA GLN A 558 28.40 -25.86 -30.75
C GLN A 558 28.24 -27.36 -31.11
N GLY A 559 29.19 -27.95 -31.85
CA GLY A 559 29.21 -29.39 -32.12
C GLY A 559 29.24 -30.25 -30.86
N MET A 560 29.92 -29.79 -29.79
CA MET A 560 29.96 -30.50 -28.50
C MET A 560 28.60 -30.54 -27.81
N VAL A 561 27.77 -29.49 -27.96
CA VAL A 561 26.40 -29.48 -27.42
C VAL A 561 25.56 -30.57 -28.08
N ARG A 562 25.72 -30.75 -29.40
CA ARG A 562 25.05 -31.83 -30.16
C ARG A 562 25.59 -33.22 -29.76
N GLY A 563 26.86 -33.31 -29.39
CA GLY A 563 27.51 -34.53 -28.92
C GLY A 563 26.91 -35.15 -27.64
N TYR A 564 26.22 -34.37 -26.80
CA TYR A 564 25.54 -34.93 -25.63
C TYR A 564 24.35 -35.84 -25.96
N GLY A 565 23.83 -35.79 -27.20
CA GLY A 565 22.81 -36.72 -27.71
C GLY A 565 21.35 -36.37 -27.35
N MET A 566 21.10 -35.30 -26.59
CA MET A 566 19.78 -34.91 -26.10
C MET A 566 19.73 -33.38 -25.93
N LYS A 567 18.59 -32.73 -26.21
CA LYS A 567 18.41 -31.28 -25.95
C LYS A 567 18.07 -31.03 -24.48
N GLY A 568 18.36 -29.83 -23.98
CA GLY A 568 17.97 -29.42 -22.62
C GLY A 568 16.46 -29.50 -22.35
N ASP A 569 15.62 -29.30 -23.36
CA ASP A 569 14.16 -29.46 -23.24
C ASP A 569 13.69 -30.92 -23.22
N ASP A 570 14.32 -31.80 -24.00
CA ASP A 570 14.01 -33.24 -23.97
C ASP A 570 14.41 -33.86 -22.62
N PHE A 571 15.53 -33.41 -22.04
CA PHE A 571 15.92 -33.70 -20.67
C PHE A 571 14.89 -33.17 -19.65
N ALA A 572 14.44 -31.91 -19.79
CA ALA A 572 13.45 -31.33 -18.89
C ALA A 572 12.09 -32.05 -18.96
N LYS A 573 11.65 -32.48 -20.16
CA LYS A 573 10.48 -33.33 -20.39
C LYS A 573 10.61 -34.68 -19.67
N ASN A 574 11.75 -35.37 -19.80
CA ASN A 574 12.03 -36.61 -19.08
C ASN A 574 11.92 -36.45 -17.55
N VAL A 575 12.51 -35.39 -17.01
CA VAL A 575 12.53 -35.09 -15.56
C VAL A 575 11.12 -34.73 -15.03
N ALA A 576 10.37 -33.92 -15.78
CA ALA A 576 8.98 -33.57 -15.46
C ALA A 576 7.99 -34.72 -15.70
N ARG A 577 8.41 -35.76 -16.43
CA ARG A 577 7.59 -36.86 -16.96
C ARG A 577 6.48 -36.38 -17.92
N GLU A 578 6.77 -35.31 -18.66
CA GLU A 578 5.90 -34.77 -19.70
C GLU A 578 6.15 -35.47 -21.06
N GLY A 579 5.17 -36.21 -21.55
CA GLY A 579 5.20 -36.79 -22.90
C GLY A 579 5.96 -38.12 -23.00
N VAL A 580 6.57 -38.36 -24.17
CA VAL A 580 7.33 -39.59 -24.46
C VAL A 580 8.77 -39.44 -23.99
N THR A 581 9.29 -40.43 -23.27
CA THR A 581 10.69 -40.46 -22.82
C THR A 581 11.66 -40.51 -23.99
N THR A 582 12.48 -39.48 -24.16
CA THR A 582 13.56 -39.43 -25.14
C THR A 582 14.85 -39.98 -24.52
N TYR A 583 15.61 -40.78 -25.26
CA TYR A 583 16.92 -41.28 -24.83
C TYR A 583 18.03 -40.52 -25.58
N ALA A 584 19.22 -40.40 -24.99
CA ALA A 584 20.34 -39.73 -25.65
C ALA A 584 21.01 -40.65 -26.68
N ASP A 585 21.34 -40.13 -27.85
CA ASP A 585 22.18 -40.83 -28.82
C ASP A 585 23.67 -40.65 -28.51
N ASP A 586 24.42 -41.74 -28.36
CA ASP A 586 25.87 -41.69 -28.09
C ASP A 586 26.70 -41.53 -29.38
N PRO A 587 27.60 -40.53 -29.48
CA PRO A 587 28.55 -40.41 -30.58
C PRO A 587 29.52 -41.60 -30.70
N SER A 588 30.09 -41.80 -31.89
CA SER A 588 31.15 -42.78 -32.15
C SER A 588 32.46 -42.51 -31.41
N ASP A 589 32.72 -41.24 -31.12
CA ASP A 589 33.98 -40.74 -30.58
C ASP A 589 33.81 -40.28 -29.12
N SER A 590 34.89 -40.39 -28.34
CA SER A 590 34.90 -39.93 -26.94
C SER A 590 34.73 -38.40 -26.84
N PRO A 591 34.27 -37.86 -25.70
CA PRO A 591 34.11 -36.41 -25.53
C PRO A 591 35.39 -35.60 -25.81
N ALA A 592 36.56 -36.14 -25.45
CA ALA A 592 37.84 -35.50 -25.71
C ALA A 592 38.20 -35.52 -27.20
N ASN A 593 38.13 -36.69 -27.85
CA ASN A 593 38.42 -36.84 -29.27
C ASN A 593 37.49 -35.96 -30.12
N LEU A 594 36.20 -35.88 -29.79
CA LEU A 594 35.24 -35.02 -30.49
C LEU A 594 35.61 -33.54 -30.33
N ALA A 595 36.00 -33.11 -29.12
CA ALA A 595 36.40 -31.73 -28.87
C ALA A 595 37.65 -31.32 -29.68
N ASP A 596 38.64 -32.21 -29.82
CA ASP A 596 39.83 -31.97 -30.66
C ASP A 596 39.47 -31.77 -32.15
N THR A 597 38.43 -32.45 -32.66
CA THR A 597 37.96 -32.23 -34.05
C THR A 597 37.23 -30.91 -34.27
N LEU A 598 36.81 -30.24 -33.17
CA LEU A 598 35.97 -29.04 -33.19
C LEU A 598 36.72 -27.75 -32.83
N ILE A 599 38.06 -27.81 -32.73
CA ILE A 599 38.96 -26.66 -32.59
C ILE A 599 38.76 -25.65 -33.74
N ASP A 600 38.77 -24.35 -33.41
CA ASP A 600 38.67 -23.24 -34.36
C ASP A 600 39.46 -21.99 -33.90
N GLU A 601 39.36 -20.89 -34.64
CA GLU A 601 40.04 -19.62 -34.34
C GLU A 601 39.60 -18.96 -33.02
N THR A 602 38.49 -19.41 -32.42
CA THR A 602 37.98 -18.90 -31.13
C THR A 602 38.35 -19.79 -29.93
N PHE A 603 38.60 -21.08 -30.15
CA PHE A 603 39.02 -22.04 -29.11
C PHE A 603 40.19 -22.90 -29.59
N ALA A 604 41.40 -22.57 -29.14
CA ALA A 604 42.66 -23.14 -29.61
C ALA A 604 43.06 -24.52 -29.02
N ASP A 605 42.24 -25.11 -28.15
CA ASP A 605 42.52 -26.35 -27.42
C ASP A 605 41.22 -27.15 -27.23
N GLY A 606 41.29 -28.48 -27.35
CA GLY A 606 40.15 -29.39 -27.15
C GLY A 606 39.56 -29.27 -25.75
N ASN A 607 40.37 -29.04 -24.71
CA ASN A 607 39.84 -28.83 -23.35
C ASN A 607 39.14 -27.47 -23.19
N ALA A 608 39.49 -26.46 -23.99
CA ALA A 608 38.73 -25.22 -24.10
C ALA A 608 37.38 -25.44 -24.82
N VAL A 609 37.37 -26.19 -25.92
CA VAL A 609 36.16 -26.57 -26.66
C VAL A 609 35.20 -27.41 -25.80
N LEU A 610 35.71 -28.41 -25.07
CA LEU A 610 34.94 -29.24 -24.13
C LEU A 610 34.30 -28.38 -23.02
N ARG A 611 35.09 -27.50 -22.39
CA ARG A 611 34.59 -26.58 -21.34
C ARG A 611 33.56 -25.59 -21.88
N ALA A 612 33.77 -25.05 -23.09
CA ALA A 612 32.83 -24.15 -23.74
C ALA A 612 31.50 -24.84 -24.06
N GLY A 613 31.55 -26.02 -24.69
CA GLY A 613 30.36 -26.83 -24.99
C GLY A 613 29.59 -27.27 -23.74
N ARG A 614 30.31 -27.70 -22.68
CA ARG A 614 29.71 -28.01 -21.38
C ARG A 614 29.02 -26.80 -20.76
N ASN A 615 29.69 -25.64 -20.73
CA ASN A 615 29.14 -24.43 -20.14
C ASN A 615 27.90 -23.92 -20.90
N LEU A 616 27.89 -23.99 -22.23
CA LEU A 616 26.71 -23.63 -23.04
C LEU A 616 25.53 -24.56 -22.76
N PHE A 617 25.75 -25.88 -22.76
CA PHE A 617 24.67 -26.86 -22.53
C PHE A 617 24.15 -26.85 -21.08
N VAL A 618 25.03 -26.60 -20.10
CA VAL A 618 24.63 -26.31 -18.72
C VAL A 618 23.73 -25.07 -18.67
N GLU A 619 24.05 -24.00 -19.42
CA GLU A 619 23.21 -22.80 -19.45
C GLU A 619 21.86 -23.05 -20.17
N GLU A 620 21.82 -23.90 -21.21
CA GLU A 620 20.59 -24.35 -21.87
C GLU A 620 19.65 -25.12 -20.93
N ILE A 621 20.18 -25.85 -19.94
CA ILE A 621 19.37 -26.51 -18.90
C ILE A 621 18.96 -25.51 -17.81
N VAL A 622 19.88 -24.66 -17.34
CA VAL A 622 19.62 -23.63 -16.29
C VAL A 622 18.61 -22.56 -16.72
N THR A 623 18.50 -22.30 -18.03
CA THR A 623 17.52 -21.36 -18.60
C THR A 623 16.22 -22.02 -19.06
N ASN A 624 16.10 -23.35 -19.03
CA ASN A 624 14.88 -24.04 -19.46
C ASN A 624 13.72 -23.85 -18.44
N PRO A 625 12.55 -23.32 -18.85
CA PRO A 625 11.42 -23.07 -17.95
C PRO A 625 10.81 -24.33 -17.31
N ARG A 626 10.75 -25.47 -18.02
CA ARG A 626 10.27 -26.75 -17.45
C ARG A 626 11.18 -27.23 -16.32
N PHE A 627 12.51 -27.17 -16.52
CA PHE A 627 13.48 -27.57 -15.50
C PHE A 627 13.44 -26.66 -14.27
N ARG A 628 13.34 -25.34 -14.47
CA ARG A 628 13.13 -24.38 -13.38
C ARG A 628 11.82 -24.61 -12.63
N LYS A 629 10.69 -24.83 -13.33
CA LYS A 629 9.38 -25.15 -12.73
C LYS A 629 9.43 -26.42 -11.88
N TYR A 630 10.06 -27.49 -12.40
CA TYR A 630 10.29 -28.73 -11.65
C TYR A 630 11.12 -28.51 -10.37
N LEU A 631 12.28 -27.84 -10.47
CA LEU A 631 13.13 -27.61 -9.30
C LEU A 631 12.49 -26.65 -8.28
N ARG A 632 11.75 -25.63 -8.72
CA ARG A 632 10.95 -24.76 -7.85
C ARG A 632 9.93 -25.56 -7.03
N ALA A 633 9.26 -26.54 -7.65
CA ALA A 633 8.36 -27.46 -6.94
C ALA A 633 9.09 -28.41 -5.97
N GLN A 634 10.31 -28.88 -6.30
CA GLN A 634 11.14 -29.64 -5.36
C GLN A 634 11.63 -28.78 -4.18
N ILE A 635 11.90 -27.49 -4.38
CA ILE A 635 12.25 -26.56 -3.31
C ILE A 635 11.07 -26.37 -2.35
N TYR A 636 9.86 -26.04 -2.83
CA TYR A 636 8.72 -25.84 -1.92
C TYR A 636 8.27 -27.12 -1.18
N SER A 637 8.50 -28.31 -1.75
CA SER A 637 8.09 -29.60 -1.14
C SER A 637 9.14 -30.29 -0.27
N LYS A 638 10.45 -30.09 -0.53
CA LYS A 638 11.57 -30.77 0.16
C LYS A 638 12.67 -29.83 0.62
N GLY A 639 12.52 -28.53 0.36
CA GLY A 639 13.46 -27.49 0.75
C GLY A 639 13.37 -27.16 2.24
N VAL A 640 14.53 -26.79 2.78
CA VAL A 640 14.68 -26.29 4.15
C VAL A 640 15.62 -25.09 4.18
N PHE A 641 15.38 -24.23 5.16
CA PHE A 641 16.25 -23.11 5.52
C PHE A 641 17.22 -23.53 6.63
N ASP A 642 18.49 -23.18 6.45
CA ASP A 642 19.56 -23.30 7.44
C ASP A 642 20.19 -21.93 7.71
N CYS A 643 20.39 -21.60 8.99
CA CYS A 643 21.22 -20.48 9.41
C CYS A 643 22.70 -20.92 9.54
N TYR A 644 23.59 -20.11 8.98
CA TYR A 644 25.04 -20.19 9.16
C TYR A 644 25.53 -18.91 9.82
N ARG A 645 26.10 -18.99 11.03
CA ARG A 645 26.67 -17.83 11.73
C ARG A 645 27.93 -17.33 11.04
N THR A 646 28.05 -16.02 10.85
CA THR A 646 29.32 -15.38 10.43
C THR A 646 30.27 -15.22 11.63
N ASP A 647 31.52 -14.84 11.39
CA ASP A 647 32.46 -14.50 12.49
C ASP A 647 31.99 -13.30 13.31
N ARG A 648 31.25 -12.36 12.69
CA ARG A 648 30.60 -11.24 13.39
C ARG A 648 29.47 -11.76 14.29
N GLY A 649 28.60 -12.63 13.78
CA GLY A 649 27.51 -13.21 14.57
C GLY A 649 27.97 -14.13 15.70
N LEU A 650 29.08 -14.86 15.51
CA LEU A 650 29.70 -15.64 16.57
C LEU A 650 30.06 -14.76 17.78
N ARG A 651 30.66 -13.59 17.52
CA ARG A 651 31.17 -12.66 18.54
C ARG A 651 30.09 -11.74 19.14
N LYS A 652 29.05 -11.38 18.37
CA LYS A 652 28.01 -10.42 18.80
C LYS A 652 26.74 -11.04 19.38
N ILE A 653 26.33 -12.22 18.93
CA ILE A 653 25.09 -12.85 19.40
C ILE A 653 25.40 -13.63 20.68
N ASP A 654 25.30 -13.00 21.84
CA ASP A 654 25.29 -13.67 23.15
C ASP A 654 23.91 -14.29 23.45
N GLU A 655 23.70 -14.78 24.68
CA GLU A 655 22.44 -15.44 25.08
C GLU A 655 21.27 -14.45 25.29
N SER A 656 21.58 -13.17 25.52
CA SER A 656 20.61 -12.07 25.66
C SER A 656 20.22 -11.42 24.33
N HIS A 657 21.02 -11.60 23.27
CA HIS A 657 20.76 -10.97 21.98
C HIS A 657 19.47 -11.52 21.34
N PRO A 658 18.57 -10.68 20.78
CA PRO A 658 17.32 -11.09 20.13
C PRO A 658 17.42 -12.07 18.94
N TYR A 659 18.64 -12.47 18.56
CA TYR A 659 18.94 -13.40 17.46
C TYR A 659 19.55 -14.73 17.97
N TYR A 660 19.63 -14.91 19.29
CA TYR A 660 20.12 -16.16 19.89
C TYR A 660 19.22 -17.35 19.55
N GLU A 661 17.90 -17.13 19.53
CA GLU A 661 16.86 -18.12 19.21
C GLU A 661 17.16 -18.89 17.90
N PHE A 662 17.75 -18.23 16.89
CA PHE A 662 18.03 -18.81 15.58
C PHE A 662 19.53 -18.92 15.23
N LYS A 663 20.44 -18.62 16.16
CA LYS A 663 21.90 -18.65 15.96
C LYS A 663 22.44 -19.98 15.40
N TYR A 664 21.74 -21.08 15.69
CA TYR A 664 22.08 -22.44 15.24
C TYR A 664 20.91 -23.16 14.53
N LEU A 665 19.87 -22.42 14.11
CA LEU A 665 18.63 -23.00 13.60
C LEU A 665 18.84 -23.59 12.19
N ARG A 666 18.41 -24.84 12.00
CA ARG A 666 18.60 -25.64 10.77
C ARG A 666 17.42 -26.55 10.51
N ASN A 667 17.31 -27.07 9.29
CA ASN A 667 16.25 -27.96 8.81
C ASN A 667 14.83 -27.36 8.92
N GLN A 668 14.68 -26.03 8.90
CA GLN A 668 13.38 -25.40 9.01
C GLN A 668 12.63 -25.50 7.69
N THR A 669 11.38 -25.96 7.71
CA THR A 669 10.56 -26.08 6.49
C THR A 669 9.81 -24.77 6.24
N PHE A 670 9.26 -24.60 5.03
CA PHE A 670 8.32 -23.52 4.76
C PHE A 670 7.15 -23.51 5.76
N ALA A 671 6.65 -24.70 6.15
CA ALA A 671 5.53 -24.85 7.07
C ALA A 671 5.82 -24.35 8.51
N SER A 672 7.04 -24.50 9.04
CA SER A 672 7.37 -24.01 10.38
C SER A 672 7.27 -22.48 10.52
N PHE A 673 7.55 -21.75 9.43
CA PHE A 673 7.44 -20.29 9.41
C PHE A 673 6.00 -19.77 9.17
N ILE A 674 5.06 -20.61 8.71
CA ILE A 674 3.66 -20.17 8.49
C ILE A 674 3.01 -19.72 9.81
N GLY A 675 3.29 -20.41 10.92
CA GLY A 675 2.83 -20.01 12.27
C GLY A 675 3.81 -19.10 13.01
N SER A 676 4.82 -18.54 12.34
CA SER A 676 5.80 -17.62 12.94
C SER A 676 6.52 -16.75 11.88
N PRO A 677 5.80 -15.97 11.05
CA PRO A 677 6.40 -15.23 9.93
C PRO A 677 7.49 -14.25 10.38
N SER A 678 7.32 -13.66 11.57
CA SER A 678 8.31 -12.79 12.22
C SER A 678 9.65 -13.46 12.52
N LEU A 679 9.72 -14.79 12.65
CA LEU A 679 11.00 -15.51 12.82
C LEU A 679 11.84 -15.44 11.54
N PHE A 680 11.22 -15.65 10.37
CA PHE A 680 11.91 -15.59 9.09
C PHE A 680 12.41 -14.17 8.78
N LEU A 681 11.58 -13.15 9.03
CA LEU A 681 11.98 -11.76 8.82
C LEU A 681 13.09 -11.30 9.78
N ARG A 682 13.09 -11.77 11.05
CA ARG A 682 14.21 -11.52 11.98
C ARG A 682 15.50 -12.20 11.53
N MET A 683 15.43 -13.40 10.97
CA MET A 683 16.59 -14.08 10.35
C MET A 683 17.15 -13.28 9.17
N LEU A 684 16.30 -12.72 8.29
CA LEU A 684 16.75 -11.92 7.16
C LEU A 684 17.38 -10.58 7.59
N LYS A 685 16.84 -9.91 8.63
CA LYS A 685 17.47 -8.71 9.19
C LYS A 685 18.86 -9.02 9.80
N ALA A 686 18.99 -10.14 10.50
CA ALA A 686 20.28 -10.58 11.04
C ALA A 686 21.30 -10.97 9.93
N GLU A 687 20.83 -11.26 8.71
CA GLU A 687 21.66 -11.45 7.53
C GLU A 687 22.04 -10.12 6.85
N GLU A 688 21.13 -9.15 6.74
CA GLU A 688 21.45 -7.79 6.28
C GLU A 688 22.48 -7.12 7.19
N GLU A 689 22.37 -7.33 8.50
CA GLU A 689 23.37 -6.91 9.50
C GLU A 689 24.67 -7.75 9.47
N GLY A 690 24.77 -8.77 8.60
CA GLY A 690 25.97 -9.57 8.38
C GLY A 690 26.36 -10.49 9.54
N MET A 691 25.40 -10.90 10.38
CA MET A 691 25.64 -11.78 11.53
C MET A 691 25.30 -13.25 11.26
N ILE A 692 24.34 -13.52 10.39
CA ILE A 692 24.10 -14.86 9.85
C ILE A 692 24.02 -14.83 8.32
N GLU A 693 23.95 -16.01 7.72
CA GLU A 693 23.67 -16.25 6.31
C GLU A 693 22.59 -17.34 6.24
N VAL A 694 21.49 -17.06 5.54
CA VAL A 694 20.29 -17.91 5.48
C VAL A 694 20.26 -18.63 4.14
N LYS A 695 20.54 -19.94 4.16
CA LYS A 695 20.65 -20.77 2.96
C LYS A 695 19.43 -21.66 2.75
N VAL A 696 18.94 -21.71 1.51
CA VAL A 696 17.92 -22.66 1.06
C VAL A 696 18.63 -23.88 0.48
N ARG A 697 18.30 -25.09 0.96
CA ARG A 697 18.77 -26.35 0.38
C ARG A 697 17.66 -27.39 0.32
N ILE A 698 17.81 -28.39 -0.55
CA ILE A 698 16.90 -29.55 -0.61
C ILE A 698 17.44 -30.68 0.28
N ASN A 699 16.58 -31.32 1.06
CA ASN A 699 16.95 -32.53 1.80
C ASN A 699 17.26 -33.69 0.82
N ASN A 700 18.36 -34.41 1.05
CA ASN A 700 18.89 -35.47 0.18
C ASN A 700 19.23 -35.01 -1.26
N ALA A 701 19.80 -33.81 -1.42
CA ALA A 701 20.20 -33.25 -2.71
C ALA A 701 21.03 -34.20 -3.59
N ASP A 702 21.93 -35.01 -3.02
CA ASP A 702 22.75 -35.95 -3.80
C ASP A 702 21.96 -37.15 -4.34
N SER A 703 20.84 -37.53 -3.70
CA SER A 703 19.90 -38.46 -4.32
C SER A 703 19.30 -37.81 -5.55
N LEU A 704 18.75 -36.60 -5.39
CA LEU A 704 18.11 -35.87 -6.48
C LEU A 704 19.08 -35.60 -7.65
N LYS A 705 20.36 -35.32 -7.39
CA LYS A 705 21.40 -35.23 -8.45
C LYS A 705 21.57 -36.54 -9.23
N ARG A 706 21.62 -37.70 -8.55
CA ARG A 706 21.72 -39.03 -9.19
C ARG A 706 20.44 -39.39 -9.95
N ASP A 707 19.28 -39.11 -9.34
CA ASP A 707 17.96 -39.35 -9.93
C ASP A 707 17.78 -38.51 -11.22
N LEU A 708 18.20 -37.24 -11.21
CA LEU A 708 18.25 -36.37 -12.38
C LEU A 708 19.26 -36.87 -13.42
N ALA A 709 20.47 -37.29 -13.02
CA ALA A 709 21.46 -37.82 -13.95
C ALA A 709 20.99 -39.10 -14.65
N ALA A 710 20.20 -39.94 -13.98
CA ALA A 710 19.59 -41.14 -14.57
C ALA A 710 18.63 -40.82 -15.73
N HIS A 711 17.98 -39.65 -15.73
CA HIS A 711 17.12 -39.18 -16.84
C HIS A 711 17.91 -38.74 -18.10
N MET A 712 19.24 -38.72 -18.06
CA MET A 712 20.10 -38.37 -19.19
C MET A 712 21.12 -39.46 -19.59
N LYS A 713 21.40 -40.44 -18.72
CA LYS A 713 22.35 -41.53 -18.98
C LYS A 713 21.80 -42.53 -20.01
N THR A 714 22.70 -43.19 -20.73
CA THR A 714 22.39 -44.27 -21.70
C THR A 714 22.76 -45.64 -21.14
N ASP A 715 21.93 -46.65 -21.43
CA ASP A 715 22.16 -48.07 -21.06
C ASP A 715 23.23 -48.77 -21.95
N ASN A 716 24.12 -47.99 -22.59
CA ASN A 716 25.12 -48.51 -23.53
C ASN A 716 26.42 -48.90 -22.81
N TYR A 717 26.82 -50.17 -22.97
CA TYR A 717 27.97 -50.79 -22.29
C TYR A 717 29.30 -50.60 -23.05
N SER A 718 29.63 -49.38 -23.49
CA SER A 718 30.89 -49.08 -24.19
C SER A 718 31.73 -48.04 -23.46
N ASP A 719 33.06 -48.12 -23.56
CA ASP A 719 33.97 -47.15 -22.93
C ASP A 719 33.70 -45.70 -23.37
N VAL A 720 33.16 -45.52 -24.59
CA VAL A 720 32.74 -44.23 -25.16
C VAL A 720 31.44 -43.75 -24.51
N ALA A 721 30.44 -44.62 -24.35
CA ALA A 721 29.20 -44.29 -23.65
C ALA A 721 29.45 -44.00 -22.16
N ASP A 722 30.34 -44.74 -21.49
CA ASP A 722 30.78 -44.45 -20.13
C ASP A 722 31.48 -43.08 -20.01
N ALA A 723 32.27 -42.69 -21.01
CA ALA A 723 32.89 -41.36 -21.05
C ALA A 723 31.84 -40.25 -21.25
N TRP A 724 30.87 -40.44 -22.14
CA TRP A 724 29.76 -39.49 -22.33
C TRP A 724 28.85 -39.42 -21.09
N ASN A 725 28.51 -40.54 -20.48
CA ASN A 725 27.71 -40.60 -19.25
C ASN A 725 28.37 -39.90 -18.06
N LYS A 726 29.72 -39.90 -17.98
CA LYS A 726 30.48 -39.12 -16.98
C LYS A 726 30.41 -37.61 -17.23
N GLU A 727 30.52 -37.13 -18.47
CA GLU A 727 30.33 -35.68 -18.74
C GLU A 727 28.86 -35.26 -18.61
N ARG A 728 27.89 -36.10 -18.97
CA ARG A 728 26.45 -35.86 -18.70
C ARG A 728 26.17 -35.71 -17.21
N GLU A 729 26.77 -36.53 -16.36
CA GLU A 729 26.64 -36.42 -14.89
C GLU A 729 27.25 -35.11 -14.36
N LYS A 730 28.41 -34.69 -14.88
CA LYS A 730 29.00 -33.36 -14.57
C LYS A 730 28.13 -32.20 -15.03
N VAL A 731 27.52 -32.28 -16.22
CA VAL A 731 26.54 -31.30 -16.72
C VAL A 731 25.37 -31.18 -15.75
N VAL A 732 24.72 -32.30 -15.41
CA VAL A 732 23.50 -32.29 -14.58
C VAL A 732 23.81 -31.78 -13.17
N ALA A 733 24.96 -32.13 -12.58
CA ALA A 733 25.41 -31.56 -11.31
C ALA A 733 25.62 -30.04 -11.40
N GLN A 734 26.39 -29.55 -12.38
CA GLN A 734 26.67 -28.12 -12.56
C GLN A 734 25.39 -27.31 -12.88
N ALA A 735 24.45 -27.87 -13.64
CA ALA A 735 23.16 -27.27 -13.92
C ALA A 735 22.26 -27.24 -12.68
N PHE A 736 22.22 -28.31 -11.89
CA PHE A 736 21.49 -28.36 -10.62
C PHE A 736 22.00 -27.30 -9.64
N ASP A 737 23.32 -27.23 -9.40
CA ASP A 737 23.90 -26.32 -8.40
C ASP A 737 23.74 -24.84 -8.81
N LYS A 738 23.95 -24.50 -10.09
CA LYS A 738 23.61 -23.17 -10.64
C LYS A 738 22.13 -22.83 -10.45
N THR A 739 21.22 -23.76 -10.78
CA THR A 739 19.78 -23.52 -10.71
C THR A 739 19.31 -23.40 -9.26
N MET A 740 19.86 -24.20 -8.34
CA MET A 740 19.60 -24.09 -6.90
C MET A 740 20.05 -22.75 -6.33
N HIS A 741 21.21 -22.22 -6.74
CA HIS A 741 21.65 -20.88 -6.33
C HIS A 741 20.71 -19.78 -6.84
N ILE A 742 20.26 -19.86 -8.10
CA ILE A 742 19.33 -18.88 -8.70
C ILE A 742 17.95 -18.96 -8.04
N LEU A 743 17.33 -20.15 -8.02
CA LEU A 743 15.99 -20.36 -7.47
C LEU A 743 15.94 -20.20 -5.95
N GLY A 744 16.97 -20.63 -5.21
CA GLY A 744 17.05 -20.45 -3.76
C GLY A 744 17.01 -18.99 -3.35
N ARG A 745 17.64 -18.09 -4.13
CA ARG A 745 17.54 -16.64 -3.92
C ARG A 745 16.17 -16.07 -4.29
N ILE A 746 15.54 -16.56 -5.37
CA ILE A 746 14.21 -16.11 -5.80
C ILE A 746 13.15 -16.52 -4.77
N VAL A 747 13.09 -17.82 -4.44
CA VAL A 747 12.14 -18.38 -3.46
C VAL A 747 12.30 -17.73 -2.08
N LYS A 748 13.51 -17.35 -1.68
CA LYS A 748 13.77 -16.61 -0.43
C LYS A 748 13.14 -15.21 -0.45
N GLU A 749 13.15 -14.50 -1.57
CA GLU A 749 12.52 -13.18 -1.70
C GLU A 749 10.99 -13.28 -1.86
N THR A 750 10.48 -14.26 -2.63
CA THR A 750 9.03 -14.55 -2.69
C THR A 750 8.50 -14.89 -1.30
N PHE A 751 9.15 -15.80 -0.58
CA PHE A 751 8.72 -16.22 0.76
C PHE A 751 8.91 -15.12 1.83
N LYS A 752 9.84 -14.18 1.63
CA LYS A 752 9.92 -12.94 2.42
C LYS A 752 8.67 -12.11 2.21
N SER A 753 8.26 -11.87 0.95
CA SER A 753 7.01 -11.16 0.66
C SER A 753 5.79 -11.85 1.26
N ASP A 754 5.71 -13.18 1.22
CA ASP A 754 4.64 -13.96 1.88
C ASP A 754 4.62 -13.77 3.40
N CYS A 755 5.79 -13.69 4.04
CA CYS A 755 5.90 -13.48 5.49
C CYS A 755 5.56 -12.03 5.87
N GLU A 756 5.93 -11.06 5.05
CA GLU A 756 5.49 -9.67 5.21
C GLU A 756 3.98 -9.50 4.97
N ASP A 757 3.40 -10.15 3.94
CA ASP A 757 1.96 -10.11 3.64
C ASP A 757 1.17 -10.63 4.86
N ARG A 758 1.61 -11.75 5.47
CA ARG A 758 1.00 -12.29 6.71
C ARG A 758 1.19 -11.38 7.92
N LEU A 759 2.41 -10.89 8.15
CA LEU A 759 2.73 -10.06 9.32
C LEU A 759 2.02 -8.69 9.28
N ALA A 760 1.84 -8.11 8.09
CA ALA A 760 1.07 -6.87 7.93
C ALA A 760 -0.44 -7.12 8.13
N GLU A 761 -0.94 -8.31 7.77
CA GLU A 761 -2.32 -8.73 8.06
C GLU A 761 -2.52 -9.05 9.56
N GLU A 762 -1.51 -9.56 10.28
CA GLU A 762 -1.51 -9.68 11.75
C GLU A 762 -1.59 -8.29 12.42
N CYS A 763 -0.83 -7.29 11.93
CA CYS A 763 -0.93 -5.91 12.40
C CYS A 763 -2.32 -5.31 12.14
N ARG A 764 -2.93 -5.63 10.98
CA ARG A 764 -4.29 -5.21 10.62
C ARG A 764 -5.34 -5.82 11.55
N GLU A 765 -5.25 -7.10 11.89
CA GLU A 765 -6.24 -7.75 12.77
C GLU A 765 -6.19 -7.18 14.22
N GLU A 766 -5.00 -6.85 14.71
CA GLU A 766 -4.84 -6.12 15.98
C GLU A 766 -5.43 -4.71 15.91
N PHE A 767 -5.17 -3.96 14.83
CA PHE A 767 -5.71 -2.60 14.67
C PHE A 767 -7.23 -2.59 14.46
N ASP A 768 -7.77 -3.54 13.69
CA ASP A 768 -9.22 -3.77 13.53
C ASP A 768 -9.90 -3.95 14.90
N ALA A 769 -9.28 -4.69 15.83
CA ALA A 769 -9.81 -4.88 17.18
C ALA A 769 -9.76 -3.62 18.06
N ARG A 770 -8.84 -2.67 17.80
CA ARG A 770 -8.78 -1.37 18.48
C ARG A 770 -9.77 -0.34 17.90
N LEU A 771 -10.10 -0.46 16.61
CA LEU A 771 -11.17 0.31 15.96
C LEU A 771 -12.58 -0.25 16.23
N ASP A 772 -12.71 -1.55 16.52
CA ASP A 772 -13.97 -2.24 16.85
C ASP A 772 -14.47 -1.95 18.28
N GLN A 773 -14.37 -0.69 18.69
CA GLN A 773 -14.74 -0.18 20.01
C GLN A 773 -15.73 0.98 19.81
N ALA A 774 -16.95 0.80 20.35
CA ALA A 774 -17.96 1.84 20.47
C ALA A 774 -17.51 2.95 21.44
N PRO A 775 -18.19 4.11 21.47
CA PRO A 775 -18.10 5.07 22.57
C PRO A 775 -18.18 4.39 23.94
N TYR A 776 -17.46 4.91 24.93
CA TYR A 776 -17.64 4.43 26.31
C TYR A 776 -19.07 4.70 26.75
N GLN A 777 -19.81 3.64 27.01
CA GLN A 777 -21.21 3.68 27.39
C GLN A 777 -21.33 3.45 28.90
N PRO A 778 -21.72 4.47 29.69
CA PRO A 778 -22.21 4.26 31.05
C PRO A 778 -23.37 3.25 31.02
N GLU A 779 -23.35 2.28 31.94
CA GLU A 779 -24.48 1.36 32.11
C GLU A 779 -25.78 2.16 32.33
N ASP A 780 -26.86 1.76 31.64
CA ASP A 780 -28.17 2.43 31.53
C ASP A 780 -28.31 3.56 30.47
N MET A 781 -27.28 3.87 29.66
CA MET A 781 -27.42 4.67 28.42
C MET A 781 -27.74 3.82 27.18
N HIS A 782 -28.18 4.45 26.07
CA HIS A 782 -28.32 3.79 24.76
C HIS A 782 -26.96 3.52 24.11
N LYS A 783 -26.86 2.46 23.30
CA LYS A 783 -25.60 2.07 22.65
C LYS A 783 -25.15 3.13 21.65
N GLY A 784 -23.88 3.52 21.71
CA GLY A 784 -23.32 4.60 20.88
C GLY A 784 -23.55 6.03 21.40
N THR A 785 -24.20 6.21 22.56
CA THR A 785 -24.30 7.55 23.18
C THR A 785 -22.91 8.05 23.59
N THR A 786 -22.52 9.26 23.18
CA THR A 786 -21.24 9.86 23.58
C THR A 786 -21.28 10.34 25.04
N PRO A 787 -20.34 9.91 25.91
CA PRO A 787 -20.36 10.28 27.32
C PRO A 787 -19.78 11.69 27.56
N ARG A 788 -20.32 12.41 28.54
CA ARG A 788 -19.70 13.64 29.08
C ARG A 788 -18.58 13.25 30.04
N CYS A 789 -17.33 13.30 29.56
CA CYS A 789 -16.19 12.71 30.22
C CYS A 789 -15.24 13.76 30.82
N MET A 790 -14.61 13.41 31.94
CA MET A 790 -13.51 14.19 32.54
C MET A 790 -12.25 13.34 32.55
N ALA A 791 -11.21 13.77 31.85
CA ALA A 791 -9.91 13.10 31.85
C ALA A 791 -8.94 13.78 32.82
N LEU A 792 -8.15 12.98 33.54
CA LEU A 792 -7.14 13.44 34.49
C LEU A 792 -5.78 12.76 34.26
N SER A 793 -4.69 13.49 34.48
CA SER A 793 -3.33 12.94 34.47
C SER A 793 -2.37 13.68 35.39
N ILE A 794 -1.38 12.96 35.92
CA ILE A 794 -0.21 13.51 36.63
C ILE A 794 1.06 13.52 35.77
N GLY A 795 1.00 13.09 34.50
CA GLY A 795 2.17 12.98 33.62
C GLY A 795 3.27 12.10 34.22
N ARG A 796 4.38 12.72 34.65
CA ARG A 796 5.52 12.05 35.32
C ARG A 796 5.33 11.82 36.82
N GLY A 797 4.34 12.46 37.45
CA GLY A 797 3.85 12.09 38.78
C GLY A 797 4.79 12.34 39.97
N ILE A 798 5.74 13.28 39.89
CA ILE A 798 6.66 13.58 41.01
C ILE A 798 5.84 14.10 42.21
N PRO A 799 5.74 13.34 43.33
CA PRO A 799 4.76 13.65 44.38
C PRO A 799 5.01 15.00 45.06
N GLY A 800 4.00 15.87 45.05
CA GLY A 800 4.09 17.21 45.66
C GLY A 800 4.86 18.23 44.84
N LYS A 801 5.23 17.91 43.59
CA LYS A 801 5.81 18.85 42.62
C LYS A 801 4.94 18.99 41.37
N ASP A 802 4.52 17.88 40.79
CA ASP A 802 3.75 17.85 39.54
C ASP A 802 2.24 17.87 39.87
N PRO A 803 1.44 18.80 39.33
CA PRO A 803 0.00 18.85 39.56
C PRO A 803 -0.77 17.81 38.73
N VAL A 804 -1.97 17.47 39.19
CA VAL A 804 -2.95 16.72 38.39
C VAL A 804 -3.56 17.67 37.37
N HIS A 805 -3.26 17.50 36.08
CA HIS A 805 -3.97 18.16 34.99
C HIS A 805 -5.33 17.49 34.76
N TRP A 806 -6.31 18.27 34.30
CA TRP A 806 -7.62 17.73 33.91
C TRP A 806 -8.30 18.54 32.79
N VAL A 807 -9.18 17.87 32.04
CA VAL A 807 -10.07 18.45 31.02
C VAL A 807 -11.45 17.78 31.13
N VAL A 808 -12.53 18.56 31.03
CA VAL A 808 -13.91 18.09 30.85
C VAL A 808 -14.32 18.32 29.40
N VAL A 809 -14.84 17.29 28.74
CA VAL A 809 -15.31 17.32 27.35
C VAL A 809 -16.82 17.06 27.31
N GLY A 810 -17.53 17.88 26.55
CA GLY A 810 -18.97 17.75 26.34
C GLY A 810 -19.31 16.56 25.44
N ASP A 811 -20.59 16.20 25.42
CA ASP A 811 -21.21 15.27 24.47
C ASP A 811 -20.94 15.65 23.00
N ASP A 812 -20.75 16.94 22.72
CA ASP A 812 -20.34 17.52 21.43
C ASP A 812 -18.84 17.37 21.07
N GLY A 813 -18.04 16.67 21.88
CA GLY A 813 -16.61 16.45 21.64
C GLY A 813 -15.71 17.67 21.87
N ARG A 814 -16.24 18.78 22.42
CA ARG A 814 -15.49 20.02 22.70
C ARG A 814 -15.15 20.15 24.20
N ALA A 815 -13.98 20.72 24.49
CA ALA A 815 -13.58 20.98 25.87
C ALA A 815 -14.43 22.09 26.50
N SER A 816 -15.16 21.75 27.57
CA SER A 816 -16.02 22.66 28.31
C SER A 816 -15.25 23.45 29.38
N GLU A 817 -14.30 22.78 30.05
CA GLU A 817 -13.47 23.36 31.10
C GLU A 817 -12.17 22.55 31.28
N TYR A 818 -11.10 23.18 31.75
CA TYR A 818 -9.81 22.52 32.01
C TYR A 818 -9.08 23.21 33.17
N GLY A 819 -8.18 22.49 33.84
CA GLY A 819 -7.47 23.04 34.98
C GLY A 819 -6.37 22.16 35.53
N THR A 820 -5.94 22.48 36.75
CA THR A 820 -4.95 21.72 37.52
C THR A 820 -5.34 21.65 39.00
N PHE A 821 -4.99 20.54 39.66
CA PHE A 821 -5.10 20.36 41.12
C PHE A 821 -3.71 20.01 41.70
N VAL A 822 -3.39 20.52 42.88
CA VAL A 822 -2.07 20.35 43.53
C VAL A 822 -2.17 19.45 44.77
N GLU A 823 -3.25 19.57 45.54
CA GLU A 823 -3.51 18.81 46.76
C GLU A 823 -4.74 17.91 46.58
N LEU A 824 -4.66 16.97 45.63
CA LEU A 824 -5.72 15.99 45.35
C LEU A 824 -5.44 14.64 46.03
N ALA A 825 -5.75 14.54 47.32
CA ALA A 825 -5.59 13.32 48.12
C ALA A 825 -6.79 13.09 49.05
N PRO A 826 -7.27 11.84 49.22
CA PRO A 826 -8.44 11.53 50.05
C PRO A 826 -8.08 11.58 51.54
N ALA A 827 -9.08 11.77 52.41
CA ALA A 827 -8.88 11.75 53.87
C ALA A 827 -8.47 10.35 54.38
N ASP A 828 -7.28 10.25 55.00
CA ASP A 828 -6.83 9.02 55.65
C ASP A 828 -7.23 9.04 57.13
N SER A 829 -8.33 8.35 57.45
CA SER A 829 -8.86 8.24 58.81
C SER A 829 -8.02 7.36 59.74
N GLU A 830 -7.14 6.49 59.22
CA GLU A 830 -6.23 5.68 60.05
C GLU A 830 -4.98 6.48 60.45
N ARG A 831 -4.50 7.34 59.56
CA ARG A 831 -3.32 8.22 59.78
C ARG A 831 -3.67 9.62 60.27
N ALA A 832 -4.97 9.93 60.39
CA ALA A 832 -5.51 11.25 60.73
C ALA A 832 -5.02 12.38 59.79
N ILE A 833 -4.88 12.07 58.49
CA ILE A 833 -4.53 13.05 57.46
C ILE A 833 -5.84 13.66 56.93
N PRO A 834 -6.01 14.99 56.97
CA PRO A 834 -7.20 15.64 56.43
C PRO A 834 -7.28 15.49 54.92
N GLU A 835 -8.48 15.67 54.37
CA GLU A 835 -8.70 15.71 52.92
C GLU A 835 -7.92 16.86 52.26
N GLY A 836 -7.42 16.62 51.05
CA GLY A 836 -6.69 17.62 50.27
C GLY A 836 -7.59 18.78 49.85
N LYS A 837 -7.01 20.00 49.76
CA LYS A 837 -7.79 21.24 49.53
C LYS A 837 -8.62 21.21 48.24
N ASP A 838 -8.12 20.52 47.22
CA ASP A 838 -8.67 20.58 45.87
C ASP A 838 -9.77 19.53 45.62
N VAL A 839 -10.02 18.63 46.58
CA VAL A 839 -11.06 17.60 46.46
C VAL A 839 -12.46 18.21 46.40
N ALA A 840 -12.70 19.29 47.13
CA ALA A 840 -13.95 20.05 47.02
C ALA A 840 -14.14 20.64 45.60
N ALA A 841 -13.09 21.21 45.01
CA ALA A 841 -13.13 21.76 43.67
C ALA A 841 -13.33 20.68 42.59
N LEU A 842 -12.76 19.49 42.76
CA LEU A 842 -13.05 18.33 41.90
C LEU A 842 -14.54 17.96 41.94
N ILE A 843 -15.14 17.90 43.14
CA ILE A 843 -16.56 17.57 43.32
C ILE A 843 -17.45 18.66 42.71
N ASP A 844 -17.13 19.93 42.95
CA ASP A 844 -17.86 21.08 42.37
C ASP A 844 -17.85 21.03 40.84
N VAL A 845 -16.70 20.71 40.20
CA VAL A 845 -16.59 20.55 38.73
C VAL A 845 -17.40 19.35 38.22
N ILE A 846 -17.27 18.19 38.87
CA ILE A 846 -18.01 16.96 38.50
C ILE A 846 -19.53 17.20 38.52
N GLN A 847 -20.03 17.91 39.53
CA GLN A 847 -21.46 18.21 39.66
C GLN A 847 -21.91 19.36 38.74
N ALA A 848 -21.13 20.44 38.62
CA ALA A 848 -21.48 21.59 37.78
C ALA A 848 -21.43 21.29 36.27
N ARG A 849 -20.74 20.22 35.86
CA ARG A 849 -20.63 19.77 34.46
C ARG A 849 -21.34 18.45 34.17
N ASP A 850 -22.07 17.88 35.14
CA ASP A 850 -22.74 16.58 35.04
C ASP A 850 -21.84 15.48 34.46
N VAL A 851 -20.64 15.30 35.02
CA VAL A 851 -19.66 14.34 34.49
C VAL A 851 -20.15 12.89 34.70
N GLU A 852 -20.02 12.08 33.64
CA GLU A 852 -20.60 10.74 33.54
C GLU A 852 -19.56 9.62 33.64
N VAL A 853 -18.29 9.92 33.35
CA VAL A 853 -17.13 9.02 33.48
C VAL A 853 -15.84 9.80 33.77
N LEU A 854 -14.97 9.25 34.63
CA LEU A 854 -13.62 9.76 34.88
C LEU A 854 -12.57 8.90 34.15
N GLY A 855 -11.96 9.47 33.11
CA GLY A 855 -10.81 8.88 32.42
C GLY A 855 -9.50 9.23 33.14
N VAL A 856 -8.59 8.26 33.27
CA VAL A 856 -7.29 8.48 33.92
C VAL A 856 -6.19 7.76 33.15
N SER A 857 -5.10 8.44 32.83
CA SER A 857 -3.86 7.78 32.39
C SER A 857 -2.63 8.64 32.68
N GLY A 858 -1.43 8.12 32.45
CA GLY A 858 -0.18 8.82 32.72
C GLY A 858 1.06 7.99 32.42
N PHE A 859 2.24 8.61 32.56
CA PHE A 859 3.49 8.05 32.06
C PHE A 859 4.23 7.15 33.08
N THR A 860 3.64 6.92 34.26
CA THR A 860 4.31 6.28 35.41
C THR A 860 3.36 5.44 36.27
N PRO A 861 3.85 4.46 37.05
CA PRO A 861 3.03 3.61 37.93
C PRO A 861 2.30 4.39 39.04
N GLU A 862 2.80 5.58 39.39
CA GLU A 862 2.15 6.58 40.25
C GLU A 862 0.70 6.85 39.84
N THR A 863 0.36 6.72 38.55
CA THR A 863 -1.00 6.85 38.02
C THR A 863 -1.99 5.91 38.72
N ARG A 864 -1.57 4.69 39.09
CA ARG A 864 -2.41 3.73 39.84
C ARG A 864 -2.76 4.22 41.25
N LYS A 865 -1.98 5.16 41.82
CA LYS A 865 -2.31 5.85 43.09
C LYS A 865 -3.41 6.89 42.87
N LEU A 866 -3.34 7.68 41.80
CA LEU A 866 -4.40 8.63 41.42
C LEU A 866 -5.73 7.91 41.18
N VAL A 867 -5.73 6.80 40.43
CA VAL A 867 -6.92 5.96 40.22
C VAL A 867 -7.51 5.48 41.55
N SER A 868 -6.66 5.02 42.49
CA SER A 868 -7.09 4.60 43.83
C SER A 868 -7.68 5.77 44.65
N TYR A 869 -7.08 6.96 44.55
CA TYR A 869 -7.57 8.18 45.22
C TYR A 869 -8.95 8.60 44.69
N LEU A 870 -9.12 8.64 43.36
CA LEU A 870 -10.40 9.01 42.73
C LEU A 870 -11.51 8.01 43.08
N ASN A 871 -11.24 6.70 43.03
CA ASN A 871 -12.19 5.68 43.49
C ASN A 871 -12.58 5.86 44.97
N THR A 872 -11.61 6.21 45.83
CA THR A 872 -11.86 6.49 47.25
C THR A 872 -12.74 7.73 47.44
N MET A 873 -12.51 8.80 46.66
CA MET A 873 -13.32 10.03 46.69
C MET A 873 -14.75 9.79 46.20
N VAL A 874 -14.92 9.06 45.10
CA VAL A 874 -16.23 8.64 44.57
C VAL A 874 -17.04 7.87 45.62
N GLU A 875 -16.43 6.91 46.33
CA GLU A 875 -17.12 6.16 47.38
C GLU A 875 -17.41 7.02 48.63
N ALA A 876 -16.46 7.84 49.08
CA ALA A 876 -16.60 8.66 50.28
C ALA A 876 -17.69 9.74 50.14
N HIS A 877 -17.70 10.46 49.01
CA HIS A 877 -18.66 11.53 48.72
C HIS A 877 -19.92 11.03 47.99
N LYS A 878 -19.97 9.74 47.65
CA LYS A 878 -21.06 9.09 46.90
C LYS A 878 -21.36 9.82 45.58
N LEU A 879 -20.33 10.02 44.77
CA LEU A 879 -20.50 10.64 43.45
C LEU A 879 -21.27 9.67 42.54
N GLN A 880 -22.38 10.16 41.98
CA GLN A 880 -23.29 9.43 41.11
C GLN A 880 -23.31 10.07 39.72
N HIS A 881 -23.73 9.30 38.73
CA HIS A 881 -23.87 9.75 37.34
C HIS A 881 -25.03 10.75 37.19
N GLY A 882 -24.73 12.01 36.84
CA GLY A 882 -25.69 13.12 36.69
C GLY A 882 -26.01 13.85 38.01
N GLY A 883 -25.53 15.08 38.15
CA GLY A 883 -25.47 15.85 39.39
C GLY A 883 -26.61 16.85 39.61
N ALA A 884 -27.72 16.36 40.18
CA ALA A 884 -28.70 17.13 40.96
C ALA A 884 -29.55 18.24 40.27
N ASN A 885 -29.26 18.68 39.04
CA ASN A 885 -29.96 19.82 38.41
C ASN A 885 -31.25 19.48 37.62
N ASN A 886 -31.67 18.21 37.55
CA ASN A 886 -32.84 17.82 36.75
C ASN A 886 -34.19 18.24 37.36
N THR A 887 -35.06 18.71 36.47
CA THR A 887 -36.47 19.05 36.67
C THR A 887 -37.30 17.89 37.23
N ASP A 888 -38.45 18.20 37.83
CA ASP A 888 -39.27 17.19 38.52
C ASP A 888 -39.78 16.05 37.60
N ASP A 889 -39.98 16.31 36.30
CA ASP A 889 -40.47 15.32 35.32
C ASP A 889 -39.42 14.23 34.97
N ASP A 890 -38.12 14.55 34.99
CA ASP A 890 -37.05 13.60 34.60
C ASP A 890 -36.82 12.50 35.66
N ARG A 891 -37.33 12.70 36.88
CA ARG A 891 -37.04 11.85 38.05
C ARG A 891 -37.73 10.48 38.00
N GLU A 892 -38.71 10.27 37.14
CA GLU A 892 -39.33 8.96 36.96
C GLU A 892 -38.54 8.03 36.01
N ARG A 893 -37.41 8.48 35.43
CA ARG A 893 -36.69 7.75 34.36
C ARG A 893 -35.25 7.27 34.65
N ARG A 894 -34.63 7.59 35.80
CA ARG A 894 -33.24 7.15 36.11
C ARG A 894 -33.13 6.42 37.45
N TYR A 895 -32.25 5.41 37.52
CA TYR A 895 -32.01 4.59 38.72
C TYR A 895 -31.00 5.28 39.67
N PRO A 896 -31.40 5.71 40.88
CA PRO A 896 -30.64 6.69 41.68
C PRO A 896 -29.55 6.09 42.59
N ASP A 897 -28.93 4.97 42.19
CA ASP A 897 -27.96 4.22 43.03
C ASP A 897 -26.59 3.96 42.38
N ARG A 898 -26.39 4.26 41.07
CA ARG A 898 -25.12 3.96 40.37
C ARG A 898 -24.04 5.01 40.65
N ARG A 899 -22.80 4.55 40.86
CA ARG A 899 -21.62 5.38 41.16
C ARG A 899 -20.95 5.86 39.87
N LEU A 900 -20.26 7.00 39.94
CA LEU A 900 -19.38 7.49 38.88
C LEU A 900 -18.17 6.54 38.69
N GLU A 901 -17.86 6.17 37.45
CA GLU A 901 -16.76 5.21 37.17
C GLU A 901 -15.41 5.90 36.91
N VAL A 902 -14.32 5.20 37.25
CA VAL A 902 -12.94 5.66 37.10
C VAL A 902 -12.16 4.63 36.27
N ILE A 903 -11.83 4.99 35.03
CA ILE A 903 -11.33 4.06 34.02
C ILE A 903 -9.90 4.42 33.63
N ILE A 904 -9.05 3.39 33.45
CA ILE A 904 -7.71 3.55 32.90
C ILE A 904 -7.81 3.53 31.37
N VAL A 905 -7.48 4.64 30.73
CA VAL A 905 -7.66 4.86 29.28
C VAL A 905 -6.38 4.50 28.54
N ASN A 906 -6.49 3.85 27.38
CA ASN A 906 -5.37 3.64 26.45
C ASN A 906 -4.85 5.01 25.99
N ASP A 907 -3.57 5.28 26.23
CA ASP A 907 -3.00 6.61 26.00
C ASP A 907 -2.09 6.72 24.78
N GLU A 908 -2.00 5.67 23.95
CA GLU A 908 -1.05 5.65 22.82
C GLU A 908 -1.30 6.78 21.79
N VAL A 909 -2.57 7.06 21.48
CA VAL A 909 -2.94 8.20 20.61
C VAL A 909 -2.68 9.54 21.32
N ALA A 910 -2.98 9.63 22.61
CA ALA A 910 -2.73 10.83 23.42
C ALA A 910 -1.24 11.16 23.54
N ARG A 911 -0.35 10.15 23.59
CA ARG A 911 1.11 10.32 23.57
C ARG A 911 1.60 10.94 22.27
N LEU A 912 1.04 10.57 21.12
CA LEU A 912 1.36 11.22 19.83
C LEU A 912 0.78 12.63 19.77
N TYR A 913 -0.51 12.80 20.11
CA TYR A 913 -1.19 14.10 20.02
C TYR A 913 -0.55 15.19 20.89
N HIS A 914 -0.20 14.90 22.15
CA HIS A 914 0.08 15.93 23.15
C HIS A 914 1.29 16.86 22.87
N THR A 915 2.22 16.42 22.03
CA THR A 915 3.39 17.21 21.59
C THR A 915 3.31 17.60 20.11
N SER A 916 2.30 17.11 19.37
CA SER A 916 2.13 17.34 17.95
C SER A 916 1.93 18.83 17.60
N GLN A 917 2.32 19.22 16.39
CA GLN A 917 2.02 20.56 15.89
C GLN A 917 0.50 20.77 15.69
N ARG A 918 -0.27 19.70 15.45
CA ARG A 918 -1.74 19.75 15.41
C ARG A 918 -2.32 20.20 16.75
N ALA A 919 -1.95 19.59 17.87
CA ALA A 919 -2.45 20.00 19.19
C ALA A 919 -2.12 21.48 19.52
N ARG A 920 -0.93 21.94 19.12
CA ARG A 920 -0.52 23.36 19.23
C ARG A 920 -1.33 24.30 18.33
N ASN A 921 -1.85 23.82 17.21
CA ASN A 921 -2.72 24.60 16.32
C ASN A 921 -4.18 24.59 16.81
N ASP A 922 -4.70 23.41 17.19
CA ASP A 922 -6.06 23.20 17.73
C ASP A 922 -6.29 24.06 18.99
N HIS A 923 -5.35 24.00 19.94
CA HIS A 923 -5.45 24.68 21.23
C HIS A 923 -4.10 25.33 21.65
N PRO A 924 -3.74 26.50 21.08
CA PRO A 924 -2.44 27.14 21.29
C PRO A 924 -2.15 27.61 22.73
N ALA A 925 -3.19 27.73 23.56
CA ALA A 925 -3.10 28.25 24.93
C ALA A 925 -2.95 27.17 26.02
N TRP A 926 -2.90 25.88 25.63
CA TRP A 926 -2.84 24.76 26.57
C TRP A 926 -1.43 24.20 26.73
N ASN A 927 -1.16 23.64 27.92
CA ASN A 927 0.05 22.88 28.18
C ASN A 927 -0.06 21.45 27.61
N PRO A 928 1.05 20.77 27.24
CA PRO A 928 1.02 19.41 26.71
C PRO A 928 0.25 18.39 27.58
N LEU A 929 0.32 18.47 28.92
CA LEU A 929 -0.47 17.58 29.78
C LEU A 929 -1.98 17.84 29.72
N THR A 930 -2.40 19.06 29.34
CA THR A 930 -3.81 19.39 29.07
C THR A 930 -4.24 18.85 27.70
N HIS A 931 -3.41 18.97 26.65
CA HIS A 931 -3.65 18.30 25.35
C HIS A 931 -3.74 16.77 25.49
N TYR A 932 -2.87 16.18 26.31
CA TYR A 932 -2.89 14.75 26.64
C TYR A 932 -4.22 14.35 27.29
N CYS A 933 -4.67 15.06 28.34
CA CYS A 933 -5.96 14.80 28.96
C CYS A 933 -7.12 14.94 27.96
N PHE A 934 -7.09 15.94 27.08
CA PHE A 934 -8.12 16.13 26.06
C PHE A 934 -8.21 14.95 25.08
N ALA A 935 -7.06 14.41 24.64
CA ALA A 935 -7.02 13.21 23.79
C ALA A 935 -7.52 11.95 24.55
N LEU A 936 -7.22 11.79 25.85
CA LEU A 936 -7.81 10.70 26.66
C LEU A 936 -9.34 10.80 26.74
N ALA A 937 -9.87 12.02 26.90
CA ALA A 937 -11.31 12.26 26.95
C ALA A 937 -11.97 11.92 25.61
N ARG A 938 -11.38 12.36 24.49
CA ARG A 938 -11.85 12.02 23.13
C ARG A 938 -11.72 10.54 22.80
N TYR A 939 -10.68 9.86 23.27
CA TYR A 939 -10.53 8.41 23.12
C TYR A 939 -11.61 7.62 23.88
N LEU A 940 -12.12 8.13 25.01
CA LEU A 940 -13.32 7.57 25.67
C LEU A 940 -14.61 7.81 24.86
N GLN A 941 -14.66 8.89 24.06
CA GLN A 941 -15.85 9.23 23.28
C GLN A 941 -15.91 8.49 21.94
N ASP A 942 -14.82 8.41 21.19
CA ASP A 942 -14.71 7.51 20.04
C ASP A 942 -13.24 7.21 19.67
N PRO A 943 -12.72 6.00 19.96
CA PRO A 943 -11.37 5.59 19.56
C PRO A 943 -11.11 5.73 18.05
N MET A 944 -12.09 5.43 17.20
CA MET A 944 -11.95 5.47 15.73
C MET A 944 -11.69 6.88 15.22
N LYS A 945 -12.37 7.89 15.79
CA LYS A 945 -12.15 9.31 15.45
C LYS A 945 -10.72 9.75 15.82
N GLU A 946 -10.23 9.33 16.98
CA GLU A 946 -8.86 9.63 17.41
C GLU A 946 -7.81 8.93 16.52
N TYR A 947 -7.92 7.63 16.24
CA TYR A 947 -6.99 6.91 15.34
C TYR A 947 -6.98 7.48 13.92
N ALA A 948 -8.15 7.72 13.31
CA ALA A 948 -8.23 8.29 11.96
C ALA A 948 -7.55 9.67 11.85
N SER A 949 -7.51 10.42 12.95
CA SER A 949 -6.93 11.76 13.02
C SER A 949 -5.39 11.80 13.13
N LEU A 950 -4.72 10.64 13.25
CA LEU A 950 -3.25 10.53 13.24
C LEU A 950 -2.64 10.60 11.83
N GLY A 951 -3.41 10.24 10.79
CA GLY A 951 -2.86 10.11 9.43
C GLY A 951 -1.65 9.15 9.40
N ASN A 952 -0.51 9.61 8.90
CA ASN A 952 0.71 8.81 8.79
C ASN A 952 1.32 8.40 10.14
N ASP A 953 1.10 9.18 11.21
CA ASP A 953 1.71 8.95 12.53
C ASP A 953 1.26 7.61 13.15
N ILE A 954 0.16 7.04 12.63
CA ILE A 954 -0.40 5.74 13.02
C ILE A 954 0.59 4.58 12.86
N ILE A 955 1.57 4.70 11.95
CA ILE A 955 2.65 3.71 11.76
C ILE A 955 3.56 3.61 13.00
N SER A 956 3.59 4.66 13.84
CA SER A 956 4.36 4.72 15.09
C SER A 956 3.69 3.95 16.25
N LEU A 957 2.40 3.61 16.13
CA LEU A 957 1.69 2.80 17.13
C LEU A 957 2.10 1.33 17.03
N ASN A 958 2.22 0.65 18.17
CA ASN A 958 2.73 -0.72 18.22
C ASN A 958 1.60 -1.75 18.20
N PHE A 959 1.30 -2.25 17.00
CA PHE A 959 0.37 -3.36 16.76
C PHE A 959 1.08 -4.71 16.88
N HIS A 960 2.33 -4.79 16.42
CA HIS A 960 3.11 -6.01 16.56
C HIS A 960 4.61 -5.74 16.78
N ARG A 961 5.20 -6.50 17.71
CA ARG A 961 6.62 -6.44 18.16
C ARG A 961 7.67 -6.49 17.03
N SER A 962 7.29 -6.94 15.83
CA SER A 962 8.17 -7.04 14.66
C SER A 962 7.66 -6.25 13.45
N GLN A 963 6.72 -5.31 13.62
CA GLN A 963 6.21 -4.48 12.53
C GLN A 963 7.30 -3.64 11.86
N SER A 964 8.37 -3.28 12.58
CA SER A 964 9.58 -2.60 12.06
C SER A 964 10.47 -3.48 11.16
N LEU A 965 9.97 -4.64 10.73
CA LEU A 965 10.51 -5.47 9.66
C LEU A 965 9.68 -5.37 8.36
N LEU A 966 8.54 -4.68 8.39
CA LEU A 966 7.69 -4.43 7.23
C LEU A 966 8.12 -3.15 6.49
N PRO A 967 7.89 -3.06 5.17
CA PRO A 967 7.88 -1.79 4.46
C PRO A 967 6.75 -0.88 4.99
N GLU A 968 7.06 0.39 5.27
CA GLU A 968 6.11 1.39 5.79
C GLU A 968 4.85 1.53 4.90
N GLU A 969 5.04 1.65 3.57
CA GLU A 969 3.96 1.74 2.57
C GLU A 969 2.98 0.54 2.65
N LYS A 970 3.50 -0.65 2.96
CA LYS A 970 2.76 -1.92 3.03
C LYS A 970 2.00 -2.08 4.36
N LEU A 971 2.59 -1.59 5.45
CA LEU A 971 1.91 -1.50 6.74
C LEU A 971 0.78 -0.45 6.67
N MET A 972 1.06 0.74 6.15
CA MET A 972 0.07 1.82 6.00
C MET A 972 -1.14 1.35 5.18
N GLN A 973 -0.93 0.73 4.01
CA GLN A 973 -2.01 0.18 3.19
C GLN A 973 -2.92 -0.78 3.99
N LYS A 974 -2.34 -1.67 4.80
CA LYS A 974 -3.10 -2.63 5.60
C LYS A 974 -3.84 -1.98 6.78
N LEU A 975 -3.31 -0.90 7.36
CA LEU A 975 -3.99 -0.11 8.40
C LEU A 975 -5.13 0.72 7.78
N GLU A 976 -4.92 1.37 6.63
CA GLU A 976 -5.96 2.07 5.88
C GLU A 976 -7.15 1.15 5.55
N MET A 977 -6.90 -0.10 5.18
CA MET A 977 -7.97 -1.08 4.92
C MET A 977 -8.85 -1.36 6.15
N ALA A 978 -8.30 -1.36 7.37
CA ALA A 978 -9.09 -1.51 8.59
C ALA A 978 -9.91 -0.25 8.92
N LEU A 979 -9.34 0.95 8.72
CA LEU A 979 -10.09 2.21 8.82
C LEU A 979 -11.24 2.26 7.81
N VAL A 980 -10.99 1.85 6.57
CA VAL A 980 -12.03 1.71 5.54
C VAL A 980 -13.10 0.70 5.97
N ASP A 981 -12.74 -0.50 6.44
CA ASP A 981 -13.74 -1.49 6.88
C ASP A 981 -14.62 -0.99 8.05
N LYS A 982 -14.06 -0.23 9.00
CA LYS A 982 -14.81 0.25 10.19
C LYS A 982 -15.59 1.54 9.97
N VAL A 983 -15.03 2.52 9.24
CA VAL A 983 -15.75 3.77 8.93
C VAL A 983 -17.01 3.49 8.10
N ASN A 984 -16.95 2.55 7.16
CA ASN A 984 -18.10 2.11 6.37
C ASN A 984 -19.03 1.12 7.11
N LEU A 985 -18.68 0.67 8.32
CA LEU A 985 -19.58 -0.06 9.21
C LEU A 985 -20.36 0.92 10.11
N VAL A 986 -19.66 1.91 10.70
CA VAL A 986 -20.26 2.90 11.60
C VAL A 986 -21.17 3.85 10.82
N GLY A 987 -20.65 4.51 9.77
CA GLY A 987 -21.28 5.64 9.10
C GLY A 987 -20.57 6.98 9.39
N VAL A 988 -20.86 8.00 8.57
CA VAL A 988 -20.36 9.38 8.75
C VAL A 988 -21.47 10.38 8.41
N ASP A 989 -21.89 11.25 9.33
CA ASP A 989 -22.81 12.34 9.00
C ASP A 989 -22.07 13.46 8.24
N VAL A 990 -22.60 13.84 7.07
CA VAL A 990 -21.96 14.79 6.15
C VAL A 990 -22.02 16.23 6.70
N ASN A 991 -23.08 16.57 7.43
CA ASN A 991 -23.29 17.89 8.00
C ASN A 991 -22.43 18.07 9.27
N GLU A 992 -22.30 17.02 10.10
CA GLU A 992 -21.33 17.01 11.19
C GLU A 992 -19.89 17.08 10.66
N ALA A 993 -19.55 16.32 9.60
CA ALA A 993 -18.23 16.36 8.97
C ALA A 993 -17.88 17.73 8.37
N ALA A 994 -18.86 18.54 7.98
CA ALA A 994 -18.65 19.91 7.53
C ALA A 994 -18.39 20.91 8.68
N ALA A 995 -18.77 20.56 9.92
CA ALA A 995 -18.67 21.42 11.10
C ALA A 995 -17.57 21.00 12.09
N ASP A 996 -17.21 19.72 12.15
CA ASP A 996 -16.17 19.16 13.03
C ASP A 996 -15.02 18.51 12.23
N PRO A 997 -13.79 19.05 12.33
CA PRO A 997 -12.60 18.45 11.76
C PRO A 997 -12.32 17.00 12.18
N GLN A 998 -12.80 16.52 13.34
CA GLN A 998 -12.57 15.11 13.71
C GLN A 998 -13.38 14.15 12.83
N ILE A 999 -14.65 14.46 12.60
CA ILE A 999 -15.54 13.68 11.74
C ILE A 999 -15.14 13.86 10.26
N ALA A 1000 -14.66 15.05 9.87
CA ALA A 1000 -14.06 15.29 8.56
C ALA A 1000 -12.91 14.32 8.22
N ASN A 1001 -12.10 13.92 9.21
CA ASN A 1001 -11.00 12.97 9.03
C ASN A 1001 -11.47 11.53 8.73
N LEU A 1002 -12.77 11.21 8.90
CA LEU A 1002 -13.32 9.91 8.53
C LEU A 1002 -13.65 9.82 7.04
N LEU A 1003 -14.04 10.93 6.40
CA LEU A 1003 -14.49 10.95 4.99
C LEU A 1003 -13.50 10.36 3.96
N PRO A 1004 -12.16 10.48 4.09
CA PRO A 1004 -11.21 9.80 3.19
C PRO A 1004 -11.35 8.28 3.18
N TYR A 1005 -11.85 7.67 4.26
CA TYR A 1005 -11.99 6.22 4.42
C TYR A 1005 -13.36 5.69 3.97
N VAL A 1006 -14.33 6.56 3.68
CA VAL A 1006 -15.62 6.17 3.09
C VAL A 1006 -15.40 5.59 1.67
N CYS A 1007 -16.13 4.53 1.31
CA CYS A 1007 -16.06 3.90 -0.01
C CYS A 1007 -16.42 4.90 -1.14
N GLY A 1008 -15.80 4.75 -2.31
CA GLY A 1008 -15.82 5.76 -3.38
C GLY A 1008 -14.88 6.94 -3.15
N LEU A 1009 -14.78 7.43 -1.90
CA LEU A 1009 -13.96 8.58 -1.52
C LEU A 1009 -12.48 8.21 -1.28
N GLY A 1010 -11.70 9.26 -1.02
CA GLY A 1010 -10.28 9.28 -0.70
C GLY A 1010 -9.89 10.72 -0.34
N PRO A 1011 -8.62 11.00 0.00
CA PRO A 1011 -8.22 12.33 0.45
C PRO A 1011 -8.59 13.48 -0.50
N ARG A 1012 -8.48 13.29 -1.82
CA ARG A 1012 -8.79 14.33 -2.82
C ARG A 1012 -10.29 14.55 -2.97
N LYS A 1013 -11.05 13.45 -3.03
CA LYS A 1013 -12.51 13.49 -3.18
C LYS A 1013 -13.20 13.98 -1.90
N ALA A 1014 -12.76 13.56 -0.72
CA ALA A 1014 -13.30 14.04 0.56
C ALA A 1014 -13.12 15.56 0.74
N GLN A 1015 -11.93 16.09 0.43
CA GLN A 1015 -11.70 17.55 0.39
C GLN A 1015 -12.60 18.29 -0.59
N HIS A 1016 -12.94 17.67 -1.73
CA HIS A 1016 -13.85 18.27 -2.72
C HIS A 1016 -15.30 18.27 -2.22
N VAL A 1017 -15.77 17.17 -1.61
CA VAL A 1017 -17.10 17.08 -0.99
C VAL A 1017 -17.26 18.17 0.08
N LEU A 1018 -16.32 18.25 1.05
CA LEU A 1018 -16.36 19.25 2.11
C LEU A 1018 -16.36 20.69 1.56
N ARG A 1019 -15.59 20.95 0.49
CA ARG A 1019 -15.56 22.26 -0.19
C ARG A 1019 -16.91 22.60 -0.82
N VAL A 1020 -17.53 21.66 -1.54
CA VAL A 1020 -18.84 21.88 -2.19
C VAL A 1020 -19.93 22.04 -1.14
N VAL A 1021 -19.94 21.25 -0.06
CA VAL A 1021 -20.89 21.41 1.06
C VAL A 1021 -20.70 22.76 1.77
N SER A 1022 -19.46 23.18 2.01
CA SER A 1022 -19.17 24.52 2.57
C SER A 1022 -19.72 25.65 1.68
N VAL A 1023 -19.54 25.57 0.36
CA VAL A 1023 -20.10 26.55 -0.60
C VAL A 1023 -21.63 26.45 -0.71
N ALA A 1024 -22.21 25.25 -0.57
CA ALA A 1024 -23.65 25.03 -0.49
C ALA A 1024 -24.29 25.79 0.69
N GLY A 1025 -23.58 25.87 1.81
CA GLY A 1025 -23.98 26.59 3.02
C GLY A 1025 -23.60 25.89 4.32
N GLY A 1026 -22.81 24.82 4.26
CA GLY A 1026 -22.46 23.96 5.40
C GLY A 1026 -23.49 22.89 5.73
N PHE A 1027 -24.52 22.70 4.89
CA PHE A 1027 -25.61 21.77 5.16
C PHE A 1027 -26.15 21.12 3.87
N VAL A 1028 -26.64 19.89 3.97
CA VAL A 1028 -27.23 19.07 2.89
C VAL A 1028 -28.50 18.41 3.43
N ASN A 1029 -29.61 18.54 2.70
CA ASN A 1029 -30.94 18.04 3.11
C ASN A 1029 -31.18 16.55 2.75
N THR A 1030 -30.60 16.07 1.66
CA THR A 1030 -30.81 14.72 1.11
C THR A 1030 -29.56 14.17 0.44
N ARG A 1031 -29.45 12.84 0.36
CA ARG A 1031 -28.32 12.16 -0.29
C ARG A 1031 -28.23 12.48 -1.78
N GLU A 1032 -29.36 12.68 -2.45
CA GLU A 1032 -29.42 13.03 -3.88
C GLU A 1032 -28.78 14.40 -4.17
N GLY A 1033 -28.83 15.36 -3.23
CA GLY A 1033 -28.16 16.66 -3.36
C GLY A 1033 -26.63 16.57 -3.52
N LEU A 1034 -26.00 15.46 -3.09
CA LEU A 1034 -24.57 15.24 -3.30
C LEU A 1034 -24.21 14.99 -4.78
N LEU A 1035 -25.17 14.57 -5.61
CA LEU A 1035 -25.01 14.44 -7.07
C LEU A 1035 -25.24 15.78 -7.78
N VAL A 1036 -26.36 16.45 -7.45
CA VAL A 1036 -26.84 17.64 -8.15
C VAL A 1036 -27.22 18.71 -7.13
N ASN A 1037 -26.39 19.74 -7.06
CA ASN A 1037 -26.64 20.99 -6.34
C ASN A 1037 -26.42 22.16 -7.32
N ASP A 1038 -27.19 23.25 -7.16
CA ASP A 1038 -27.07 24.45 -8.01
C ASP A 1038 -25.68 25.09 -7.97
N LYS A 1039 -24.91 24.84 -6.90
CA LYS A 1039 -23.54 25.33 -6.70
C LYS A 1039 -22.44 24.32 -7.11
N GLY A 1040 -22.80 23.23 -7.79
CA GLY A 1040 -21.90 22.25 -8.37
C GLY A 1040 -21.98 20.84 -7.74
N THR A 1041 -21.54 19.85 -8.52
CA THR A 1041 -21.52 18.42 -8.12
C THR A 1041 -20.46 18.15 -7.05
N ALA A 1042 -20.90 17.63 -5.90
CA ALA A 1042 -20.00 17.16 -4.84
C ALA A 1042 -19.41 15.78 -5.17
N MET A 1043 -20.21 14.87 -5.74
CA MET A 1043 -19.82 13.49 -6.05
C MET A 1043 -20.36 13.02 -7.40
N THR A 1044 -19.54 12.27 -8.12
CA THR A 1044 -19.93 11.61 -9.38
C THR A 1044 -20.71 10.32 -9.13
N LEU A 1045 -21.46 9.82 -10.12
CA LEU A 1045 -22.50 8.81 -9.92
C LEU A 1045 -22.00 7.48 -9.33
N LYS A 1046 -20.88 6.91 -9.81
CA LYS A 1046 -20.33 5.66 -9.23
C LYS A 1046 -19.72 5.88 -7.86
N VAL A 1047 -19.10 7.04 -7.63
CA VAL A 1047 -18.56 7.43 -6.31
C VAL A 1047 -19.69 7.56 -5.29
N TRP A 1048 -20.83 8.12 -5.69
CA TRP A 1048 -22.05 8.21 -4.89
C TRP A 1048 -22.69 6.83 -4.66
N ASN A 1049 -22.87 6.01 -5.69
CA ASN A 1049 -23.38 4.63 -5.55
C ASN A 1049 -22.51 3.76 -4.63
N ASN A 1050 -21.24 4.08 -4.42
CA ASN A 1050 -20.42 3.45 -3.39
C ASN A 1050 -20.77 4.03 -2.00
N ALA A 1051 -20.62 5.34 -1.83
CA ALA A 1051 -20.65 6.00 -0.52
C ALA A 1051 -22.04 6.12 0.11
N ALA A 1052 -23.13 6.12 -0.67
CA ALA A 1052 -24.43 6.62 -0.23
C ALA A 1052 -25.05 5.86 0.95
N SER A 1053 -24.75 4.56 1.14
CA SER A 1053 -25.19 3.80 2.32
C SER A 1053 -24.39 4.10 3.60
N THR A 1054 -23.22 4.74 3.48
CA THR A 1054 -22.33 5.11 4.60
C THR A 1054 -22.52 6.56 5.04
N LEU A 1055 -22.87 7.46 4.09
CA LEU A 1055 -23.08 8.87 4.37
C LEU A 1055 -24.44 9.08 5.05
N ASN A 1056 -24.42 9.38 6.34
CA ASN A 1056 -25.61 9.75 7.12
C ASN A 1056 -26.02 11.20 6.80
N ILE A 1057 -27.32 11.46 6.75
CA ILE A 1057 -27.89 12.81 6.80
C ILE A 1057 -29.04 12.77 7.79
N SER A 1058 -28.84 13.42 8.93
CA SER A 1058 -29.82 13.49 10.02
C SER A 1058 -31.19 14.03 9.56
N PHE A 1059 -32.27 13.28 9.83
CA PHE A 1059 -33.64 13.58 9.40
C PHE A 1059 -34.28 14.72 10.21
N ASP A 1060 -34.88 15.70 9.51
CA ASP A 1060 -35.62 16.82 10.13
C ASP A 1060 -37.08 16.83 9.63
N GLU A 1061 -38.03 16.62 10.54
CA GLU A 1061 -39.47 16.62 10.23
C GLU A 1061 -39.99 18.00 9.79
N SER A 1062 -39.29 19.09 10.10
CA SER A 1062 -39.66 20.46 9.74
C SER A 1062 -39.27 20.85 8.31
N VAL A 1063 -38.45 20.03 7.63
CA VAL A 1063 -38.04 20.20 6.24
C VAL A 1063 -38.87 19.25 5.36
N ASP A 1064 -39.73 19.80 4.51
CA ASP A 1064 -40.65 19.02 3.67
C ASP A 1064 -39.91 17.95 2.82
N ASP A 1065 -38.77 18.34 2.23
CA ASP A 1065 -37.93 17.50 1.36
C ASP A 1065 -37.05 16.47 2.10
N SER A 1066 -36.97 16.48 3.44
CA SER A 1066 -36.14 15.52 4.18
C SER A 1066 -36.74 14.10 4.11
N GLU A 1067 -35.92 13.09 3.83
CA GLU A 1067 -36.30 11.67 3.73
C GLU A 1067 -35.70 10.89 4.91
N PHE A 1068 -36.52 10.10 5.59
CA PHE A 1068 -36.11 9.35 6.80
C PHE A 1068 -35.10 8.23 6.48
N LEU A 1069 -35.10 7.73 5.24
CA LEU A 1069 -34.17 6.70 4.80
C LEU A 1069 -32.74 7.23 4.62
N ASP A 1070 -32.55 8.54 4.43
CA ASP A 1070 -31.22 9.16 4.38
C ASP A 1070 -30.52 9.15 5.76
N SER A 1071 -31.29 9.03 6.85
CA SER A 1071 -30.77 8.78 8.19
C SER A 1071 -30.65 7.28 8.53
N THR A 1072 -30.45 6.40 7.55
CA THR A 1072 -30.26 4.93 7.75
C THR A 1072 -29.12 4.36 6.90
N ARG A 1073 -28.57 3.19 7.24
CA ARG A 1073 -27.62 2.44 6.38
C ARG A 1073 -28.25 1.81 5.12
N ILE A 1074 -29.55 2.00 4.89
CA ILE A 1074 -30.24 1.51 3.69
C ILE A 1074 -29.67 2.29 2.48
N HIS A 1075 -29.34 1.60 1.39
CA HIS A 1075 -28.87 2.26 0.16
C HIS A 1075 -30.06 2.82 -0.63
N PRO A 1076 -29.95 3.98 -1.31
CA PRO A 1076 -31.02 4.53 -2.15
C PRO A 1076 -31.65 3.56 -3.17
N GLU A 1077 -30.90 2.56 -3.67
CA GLU A 1077 -31.46 1.51 -4.54
C GLU A 1077 -32.57 0.67 -3.89
N ASP A 1078 -32.54 0.54 -2.57
CA ASP A 1078 -33.44 -0.30 -1.77
C ASP A 1078 -34.57 0.51 -1.12
N TYR A 1079 -34.63 1.83 -1.33
CA TYR A 1079 -35.62 2.71 -0.68
C TYR A 1079 -37.06 2.30 -1.00
N ASP A 1080 -37.37 1.89 -2.23
CA ASP A 1080 -38.71 1.43 -2.57
C ASP A 1080 -39.04 0.06 -1.95
N ILE A 1081 -38.05 -0.76 -1.62
CA ILE A 1081 -38.24 -2.00 -0.84
C ILE A 1081 -38.55 -1.63 0.62
N ALA A 1082 -37.81 -0.68 1.22
CA ALA A 1082 -38.05 -0.20 2.57
C ALA A 1082 -39.41 0.50 2.73
N ARG A 1083 -39.76 1.42 1.81
CA ARG A 1083 -41.08 2.07 1.74
C ARG A 1083 -42.21 1.05 1.60
N LYS A 1084 -42.00 -0.03 0.84
CA LYS A 1084 -43.00 -1.10 0.71
C LYS A 1084 -43.10 -1.94 1.99
N MET A 1085 -41.99 -2.34 2.61
CA MET A 1085 -42.01 -3.04 3.91
C MET A 1085 -42.73 -2.22 4.98
N ALA A 1086 -42.54 -0.90 5.00
CA ALA A 1086 -43.28 0.00 5.90
C ALA A 1086 -44.79 0.00 5.61
N ALA A 1087 -45.20 0.02 4.34
CA ALA A 1087 -46.62 -0.06 3.97
C ALA A 1087 -47.24 -1.43 4.33
N ASP A 1088 -46.55 -2.52 4.02
CA ASP A 1088 -46.96 -3.90 4.35
C ASP A 1088 -47.10 -4.09 5.88
N ALA A 1089 -46.21 -3.50 6.69
CA ALA A 1089 -46.28 -3.53 8.17
C ALA A 1089 -47.35 -2.59 8.78
N LEU A 1090 -47.81 -1.59 8.03
CA LEU A 1090 -48.92 -0.71 8.41
C LEU A 1090 -50.29 -1.24 7.99
N GLU A 1091 -50.35 -2.37 7.25
CA GLU A 1091 -51.55 -2.95 6.63
C GLU A 1091 -52.29 -2.00 5.65
N LEU A 1092 -51.55 -1.10 4.97
CA LEU A 1092 -52.10 -0.17 3.98
C LEU A 1092 -52.42 -0.87 2.65
N ASP A 1093 -53.48 -0.42 1.97
CA ASP A 1093 -53.79 -0.88 0.60
C ASP A 1093 -53.24 0.07 -0.49
N GLU A 1094 -53.40 -0.33 -1.76
CA GLU A 1094 -52.88 0.42 -2.92
C GLU A 1094 -53.56 1.80 -3.08
N GLU A 1095 -54.79 2.00 -2.59
CA GLU A 1095 -55.47 3.30 -2.64
C GLU A 1095 -54.96 4.24 -1.54
N ASP A 1096 -54.78 3.74 -0.30
CA ASP A 1096 -54.19 4.50 0.82
C ASP A 1096 -52.72 4.90 0.56
N ILE A 1097 -51.92 3.99 -0.01
CA ILE A 1097 -50.51 4.25 -0.37
C ILE A 1097 -50.38 5.39 -1.38
N GLU A 1098 -51.21 5.39 -2.44
CA GLU A 1098 -51.17 6.42 -3.47
C GLU A 1098 -51.73 7.75 -2.94
N ALA A 1099 -52.76 7.72 -2.09
CA ALA A 1099 -53.34 8.92 -1.48
C ALA A 1099 -52.35 9.68 -0.58
N GLU A 1100 -51.53 8.98 0.23
CA GLU A 1100 -50.48 9.63 1.02
C GLU A 1100 -49.27 10.04 0.17
N ARG A 1101 -48.88 9.26 -0.86
CA ARG A 1101 -47.81 9.64 -1.81
C ARG A 1101 -48.12 10.95 -2.55
N GLN A 1102 -49.35 11.12 -3.06
CA GLN A 1102 -49.77 12.35 -3.76
C GLN A 1102 -49.83 13.59 -2.86
N LYS A 1103 -49.86 13.39 -1.54
CA LYS A 1103 -50.08 14.43 -0.52
C LYS A 1103 -48.80 14.85 0.21
N ASN A 1104 -47.92 13.88 0.47
CA ASN A 1104 -46.75 14.02 1.35
C ASN A 1104 -45.44 13.49 0.71
N GLY A 1105 -45.44 13.18 -0.60
CA GLY A 1105 -44.26 12.75 -1.35
C GLY A 1105 -43.88 11.27 -1.19
N SER A 1106 -42.72 10.89 -1.71
CA SER A 1106 -42.20 9.51 -1.67
C SER A 1106 -41.95 8.99 -0.25
N GLY A 1107 -41.44 9.84 0.63
CA GLY A 1107 -41.18 9.54 2.05
C GLY A 1107 -42.43 9.49 2.94
N ALA A 1108 -43.63 9.76 2.41
CA ALA A 1108 -44.88 9.84 3.17
C ALA A 1108 -45.14 8.63 4.10
N ILE A 1109 -44.88 7.42 3.59
CA ILE A 1109 -45.08 6.15 4.29
C ILE A 1109 -44.12 6.03 5.47
N MET A 1110 -42.87 6.48 5.31
CA MET A 1110 -41.86 6.49 6.37
C MET A 1110 -42.21 7.52 7.45
N LYS A 1111 -42.58 8.74 7.03
CA LYS A 1111 -43.08 9.79 7.93
C LYS A 1111 -44.33 9.31 8.71
N LEU A 1112 -45.18 8.46 8.13
CA LEU A 1112 -46.33 7.85 8.82
C LEU A 1112 -45.92 6.75 9.83
N LEU A 1113 -45.02 5.83 9.46
CA LEU A 1113 -44.52 4.77 10.35
C LEU A 1113 -43.89 5.35 11.62
N VAL A 1114 -43.04 6.36 11.46
CA VAL A 1114 -42.32 7.03 12.55
C VAL A 1114 -43.29 7.85 13.43
N LYS A 1115 -44.15 8.69 12.84
CA LYS A 1115 -45.16 9.47 13.61
C LYS A 1115 -46.20 8.59 14.31
N GLY A 1116 -46.45 7.39 13.79
CA GLY A 1116 -47.30 6.39 14.42
C GLY A 1116 -46.65 5.67 15.62
N ASN A 1117 -45.32 5.82 15.80
CA ASN A 1117 -44.47 5.03 16.68
C ASN A 1117 -44.72 3.51 16.49
N GLN A 1118 -44.70 3.07 15.24
CA GLN A 1118 -45.11 1.72 14.80
C GLN A 1118 -43.98 0.89 14.17
N GLN A 1119 -42.73 1.35 14.29
CA GLN A 1119 -41.52 0.66 13.81
C GLN A 1119 -41.46 -0.82 14.26
N ASP A 1120 -41.88 -1.13 15.48
CA ASP A 1120 -41.92 -2.50 16.02
C ASP A 1120 -42.68 -3.50 15.12
N ARG A 1121 -43.70 -3.04 14.38
CA ARG A 1121 -44.51 -3.89 13.49
C ARG A 1121 -43.72 -4.51 12.35
N VAL A 1122 -42.58 -3.94 11.96
CA VAL A 1122 -41.71 -4.51 10.91
C VAL A 1122 -41.14 -5.88 11.37
N ASN A 1123 -41.18 -6.21 12.66
CA ASN A 1123 -40.86 -7.54 13.18
C ASN A 1123 -41.91 -8.62 12.89
N ASP A 1124 -43.17 -8.25 12.65
CA ASP A 1124 -44.25 -9.21 12.32
C ASP A 1124 -44.15 -9.73 10.86
N LEU A 1125 -43.31 -9.10 10.02
CA LEU A 1125 -43.10 -9.48 8.62
C LEU A 1125 -42.26 -10.76 8.47
N VAL A 1126 -42.78 -11.73 7.71
CA VAL A 1126 -42.08 -12.98 7.36
C VAL A 1126 -41.09 -12.73 6.21
N LEU A 1127 -39.92 -12.17 6.54
CA LEU A 1127 -38.88 -11.77 5.57
C LEU A 1127 -38.43 -12.91 4.62
N GLU A 1128 -38.52 -14.17 5.05
CA GLU A 1128 -38.16 -15.34 4.24
C GLU A 1128 -39.12 -15.54 3.06
N GLU A 1129 -40.44 -15.42 3.28
CA GLU A 1129 -41.42 -15.46 2.19
C GLU A 1129 -41.31 -14.22 1.30
N TYR A 1130 -40.98 -13.06 1.87
CA TYR A 1130 -40.76 -11.81 1.14
C TYR A 1130 -39.55 -11.89 0.21
N ALA A 1131 -38.42 -12.42 0.68
CA ALA A 1131 -37.22 -12.67 -0.13
C ALA A 1131 -37.52 -13.61 -1.31
N ILE A 1132 -38.28 -14.69 -1.07
CA ILE A 1132 -38.69 -15.63 -2.11
C ILE A 1132 -39.62 -14.98 -3.15
N GLN A 1133 -40.45 -14.01 -2.76
CA GLN A 1133 -41.26 -13.22 -3.69
C GLN A 1133 -40.42 -12.25 -4.52
N LEU A 1134 -39.44 -11.55 -3.91
CA LEU A 1134 -38.52 -10.68 -4.63
C LEU A 1134 -37.64 -11.45 -5.63
N GLU A 1135 -37.10 -12.61 -5.25
CA GLU A 1135 -36.31 -13.44 -6.16
C GLU A 1135 -37.17 -13.96 -7.34
N ARG A 1136 -38.42 -14.34 -7.10
CA ARG A 1136 -39.34 -14.80 -8.17
C ARG A 1136 -39.81 -13.70 -9.12
N ASN A 1137 -40.03 -12.49 -8.61
CA ASN A 1137 -40.63 -11.39 -9.38
C ASN A 1137 -39.60 -10.47 -10.03
N LEU A 1138 -38.45 -10.26 -9.37
CA LEU A 1138 -37.41 -9.30 -9.77
C LEU A 1138 -36.03 -9.95 -9.99
N ASN A 1139 -35.87 -11.26 -9.73
CA ASN A 1139 -34.58 -11.97 -9.80
C ASN A 1139 -33.49 -11.36 -8.88
N ALA A 1140 -33.91 -10.67 -7.82
CA ALA A 1140 -33.03 -9.99 -6.87
C ALA A 1140 -32.86 -10.80 -5.58
N LYS A 1141 -31.62 -11.05 -5.17
CA LYS A 1141 -31.28 -11.70 -3.89
C LYS A 1141 -31.00 -10.64 -2.83
N LYS A 1142 -31.92 -10.52 -1.87
CA LYS A 1142 -31.96 -9.43 -0.88
C LYS A 1142 -32.33 -9.94 0.53
N ARG A 1143 -32.12 -11.22 0.88
CA ARG A 1143 -32.53 -11.77 2.19
C ARG A 1143 -31.81 -11.07 3.34
N SER A 1144 -30.49 -10.99 3.29
CA SER A 1144 -29.72 -10.23 4.29
C SER A 1144 -29.99 -8.74 4.18
N THR A 1145 -30.26 -8.20 2.99
CA THR A 1145 -30.65 -6.78 2.85
C THR A 1145 -31.99 -6.48 3.56
N LEU A 1146 -33.00 -7.35 3.46
CA LEU A 1146 -34.27 -7.20 4.19
C LEU A 1146 -34.09 -7.28 5.71
N GLU A 1147 -33.19 -8.15 6.19
CA GLU A 1147 -32.83 -8.24 7.61
C GLU A 1147 -32.16 -6.93 8.08
N THR A 1148 -31.27 -6.32 7.28
CA THR A 1148 -30.68 -5.00 7.54
C THR A 1148 -31.72 -3.88 7.50
N ILE A 1149 -32.59 -3.84 6.48
CA ILE A 1149 -33.68 -2.85 6.37
C ILE A 1149 -34.56 -2.90 7.62
N ARG A 1150 -34.97 -4.09 8.08
CA ARG A 1150 -35.77 -4.18 9.31
C ARG A 1150 -35.05 -3.60 10.53
N ALA A 1151 -33.76 -3.86 10.70
CA ALA A 1151 -33.00 -3.33 11.84
C ALA A 1151 -32.92 -1.79 11.78
N GLU A 1152 -32.51 -1.25 10.63
CA GLU A 1152 -32.38 0.20 10.40
C GLU A 1152 -33.72 0.96 10.41
N LEU A 1153 -34.85 0.29 10.15
CA LEU A 1153 -36.19 0.86 10.32
C LEU A 1153 -36.69 0.85 11.78
N ILE A 1154 -36.01 0.14 12.69
CA ILE A 1154 -36.30 0.11 14.12
C ILE A 1154 -35.39 1.09 14.87
N GLU A 1155 -34.07 0.96 14.71
CA GLU A 1155 -33.06 1.83 15.31
C GLU A 1155 -32.05 2.27 14.22
N PRO A 1156 -32.29 3.43 13.57
CA PRO A 1156 -31.46 3.91 12.48
C PRO A 1156 -30.01 4.14 12.91
N PHE A 1157 -29.05 3.68 12.10
CA PHE A 1157 -27.62 3.78 12.38
C PHE A 1157 -27.17 3.19 13.75
N GLU A 1158 -27.88 2.18 14.30
CA GLU A 1158 -27.50 1.48 15.56
C GLU A 1158 -25.98 1.21 15.63
N GLU A 1159 -25.33 1.45 16.78
CA GLU A 1159 -23.89 1.24 16.93
C GLU A 1159 -23.54 -0.24 16.80
N LEU A 1160 -22.85 -0.62 15.72
CA LEU A 1160 -22.53 -2.03 15.40
C LEU A 1160 -21.21 -2.52 16.01
N ARG A 1161 -20.35 -1.63 16.50
CA ARG A 1161 -19.07 -1.98 17.16
C ARG A 1161 -19.30 -2.72 18.48
N ARG A 1162 -18.23 -3.33 19.02
CA ARG A 1162 -18.27 -3.94 20.37
C ARG A 1162 -18.34 -2.86 21.44
N GLU A 1163 -18.83 -3.23 22.62
CA GLU A 1163 -18.74 -2.41 23.82
C GLU A 1163 -17.28 -1.99 24.08
N TYR A 1164 -17.08 -0.75 24.56
CA TYR A 1164 -15.76 -0.20 24.88
C TYR A 1164 -14.99 -1.13 25.85
N GLU A 1165 -13.68 -1.32 25.63
CA GLU A 1165 -12.86 -2.21 26.46
C GLU A 1165 -12.56 -1.57 27.84
N MET A 1166 -13.55 -1.63 28.74
CA MET A 1166 -13.51 -1.02 30.10
C MET A 1166 -12.30 -1.44 30.95
N LYS A 1167 -11.62 -2.54 30.59
CA LYS A 1167 -10.54 -3.17 31.37
C LYS A 1167 -9.43 -3.70 30.45
N LEU A 1168 -8.54 -2.79 30.05
CA LEU A 1168 -7.18 -3.14 29.63
C LEU A 1168 -6.59 -4.22 30.55
N ARG A 1169 -5.87 -5.20 30.00
CA ARG A 1169 -5.34 -6.32 30.80
C ARG A 1169 -4.26 -5.77 31.74
N GLU A 1170 -4.04 -6.42 32.88
CA GLU A 1170 -3.01 -5.93 33.83
C GLU A 1170 -1.59 -5.92 33.21
N GLU A 1171 -1.32 -6.77 32.22
CA GLU A 1171 -0.08 -6.72 31.41
C GLU A 1171 0.00 -5.47 30.52
N ASP A 1172 -1.11 -5.01 29.94
CA ASP A 1172 -1.14 -3.81 29.08
C ASP A 1172 -0.98 -2.55 29.93
N ILE A 1173 -1.70 -2.47 31.06
CA ILE A 1173 -1.58 -1.37 32.04
C ILE A 1173 -0.15 -1.30 32.60
N PHE A 1174 0.45 -2.46 32.89
CA PHE A 1174 1.86 -2.52 33.31
C PHE A 1174 2.79 -2.00 32.22
N THR A 1175 2.62 -2.46 30.97
CA THR A 1175 3.44 -2.03 29.83
C THR A 1175 3.30 -0.51 29.58
N MET A 1176 2.07 0.02 29.63
CA MET A 1176 1.77 1.45 29.42
C MET A 1176 2.40 2.37 30.50
N PHE A 1177 2.46 1.91 31.75
CA PHE A 1177 3.01 2.69 32.88
C PHE A 1177 4.51 2.46 33.16
N THR A 1178 5.14 1.45 32.56
CA THR A 1178 6.57 1.13 32.79
C THR A 1178 7.43 1.16 31.54
N GLY A 1179 6.86 0.93 30.35
CA GLY A 1179 7.59 0.60 29.13
C GLY A 1179 8.13 -0.84 29.08
N GLU A 1180 7.97 -1.63 30.15
CA GLU A 1180 8.43 -3.02 30.21
C GLU A 1180 7.37 -3.98 29.66
N THR A 1181 7.78 -4.84 28.74
CA THR A 1181 6.93 -5.92 28.21
C THR A 1181 6.95 -7.16 29.12
N SER A 1182 5.98 -8.05 28.93
CA SER A 1182 5.93 -9.32 29.66
C SER A 1182 7.04 -10.32 29.29
N ASP A 1183 7.97 -10.01 28.37
CA ASP A 1183 9.16 -10.85 28.11
C ASP A 1183 10.48 -10.18 28.54
N SER A 1184 10.60 -8.84 28.48
CA SER A 1184 11.72 -8.14 29.12
C SER A 1184 11.73 -8.37 30.63
N SER A 1185 10.55 -8.34 31.26
CA SER A 1185 10.35 -8.64 32.69
C SER A 1185 10.51 -10.12 33.07
N LYS A 1186 10.63 -11.04 32.10
CA LYS A 1186 11.04 -12.45 32.32
C LYS A 1186 12.54 -12.67 32.16
N SER A 1187 13.27 -11.68 31.65
CA SER A 1187 14.73 -11.73 31.44
C SER A 1187 15.54 -11.07 32.56
N ALA A 1188 14.86 -10.42 33.51
CA ALA A 1188 15.40 -9.76 34.70
C ALA A 1188 15.18 -10.60 35.98
#